data_AF-A0A3R5WRS9-F1
#
_entry.id   AF-A0A3R5WRS9-F1
#
_cell.length_a   1.000
_cell.length_b   1.000
_cell.length_c   1.000
_cell.angle_alpha   90.00
_cell.angle_beta   90.00
_cell.angle_gamma   90.00
#
_symmetry.space_group_name_H-M   'P 1'
#
loop_
_entity.id
_entity.type
_entity.pdbx_description
1 polymer ?
#
loop_
_entity_poly.entity_id
_entity_poly.type
_entity_poly.pdbx_seq_one_letter_code
_entity_poly.pdbx_strand_id
1 'polypeptide(L)'
;MDKLKANMNVAVNFEPVYHKLTYKPDNEAHGTLKANYVTDGTIGKSFGSGANIHIEQKVRLTAVPAAGYVLDHWTVTGEDGVPETVLAEDGVTNNTSLTYDAEEISEDTLITAYFAEAQNFKISVSPVTVGSDGKTTVTTGVDVTVKAQRVDGTVIIESGEDGIYEVSRGDNVTIQVTVPSGLLLDGWSAADGQELGTVSADLRTMTVYDIASDLDYTVKYTAPNRYKVTYGADDDAAGVVDAVANGSADALTSGDKQLQGSDIVFTATPNEGYEIAYWEVNGEKVDAEAEGAGAQRYELEYLGKDTKVVVYFYKQPVVSWTSGNDTEMTARSGDSDLANGGCIAYASKDDLKFTFAVKRNYEIADIKVNYAGEDVFSLAEDSGEGKLAETADSESGTERYTFTWSAPADGFTGDVTVNATYRKIAPSVKAEYSLKVIEKASAGEASGKTHGSISADVSRKNLPSYIQIGDTISDATESKSAQITDIYRDSVITFKVVPDDGYNVKEWIINGHKLTSETENIKLYSDKKVNDTLKITVDGDSSDVTVMAGLELVGDVLTFGPETEGTGEVSAMITSTKLVLESGDMIGAASYVEFTATAAEGYEVADWLVNGISQGVAEKIFAYKVPKDTRVDVRAVFDRPVYKITWSADGAGQIEAENVTSGETLYGESADIRGDRMLKFTAIPDQYMECTGYTVKTSDGEKQYSASELNGDVLVIDKVSSDTDVTAHFSKKELKAVITFAANDPDLGTVSAVYGTDKKAIVSGDSQIAGGDVIFTAAPAEGQMIEGWYKNPECTEAIEGTNQEQPEYSAHAVYADLAVYVKFVEIPEYTVKLGINGTGTADIEAESEGVKLDIASGEVKVKRHADLKVTVRPRDVYNTVEYWIVDGEEVDKTELTYQIDDLTEDRSVYAYVSPSLLVDVIFKDSDPVKKYDKIDIRAGYVAEDGDESDLKS
;
A
#
# COMPACT_ATOMS: atom_id res chain seq x y z
N MET A 1 45.61 -79.66 49.61
CA MET A 1 46.25 -80.01 50.89
C MET A 1 47.21 -78.86 51.18
N ASP A 2 47.16 -78.08 52.25
CA ASP A 2 46.67 -78.33 53.60
C ASP A 2 46.03 -77.10 54.26
N LYS A 3 45.16 -77.40 55.23
CA LYS A 3 44.55 -76.46 56.19
C LYS A 3 45.54 -76.15 57.33
N LEU A 4 45.47 -74.91 57.85
CA LEU A 4 45.07 -74.55 59.23
C LEU A 4 45.04 -73.00 59.29
N LYS A 5 43.89 -72.34 59.52
CA LYS A 5 43.12 -72.19 60.78
C LYS A 5 43.89 -71.40 61.87
N ALA A 6 43.62 -70.09 61.98
CA ALA A 6 43.35 -69.39 63.24
C ALA A 6 42.94 -67.92 62.97
N ASN A 7 41.91 -67.43 63.65
CA ASN A 7 41.55 -66.00 63.68
C ASN A 7 42.66 -65.21 64.40
N MET A 8 43.09 -64.07 63.83
CA MET A 8 43.88 -63.07 64.54
C MET A 8 43.01 -61.84 64.81
N ASN A 9 42.78 -61.55 66.09
CA ASN A 9 42.31 -60.26 66.55
C ASN A 9 43.38 -59.21 66.22
N VAL A 10 43.00 -58.15 65.52
CA VAL A 10 43.79 -56.92 65.47
C VAL A 10 43.44 -56.12 66.71
N ALA A 11 44.35 -56.10 67.68
CA ALA A 11 44.36 -55.04 68.68
C ALA A 11 45.14 -53.86 68.07
N VAL A 12 44.43 -52.78 67.75
CA VAL A 12 45.07 -51.50 67.42
C VAL A 12 45.25 -50.78 68.75
N ASN A 13 46.50 -50.65 69.20
CA ASN A 13 46.84 -49.72 70.26
C ASN A 13 46.99 -48.35 69.60
N PHE A 14 46.10 -47.42 69.90
CA PHE A 14 46.33 -46.00 69.65
C PHE A 14 47.03 -45.46 70.89
N GLU A 15 48.30 -45.06 70.75
CA GLU A 15 48.92 -44.19 71.73
C GLU A 15 48.47 -42.76 71.40
N PRO A 16 47.73 -42.08 72.29
CA PRO A 16 47.39 -40.68 72.07
C PRO A 16 48.67 -39.87 71.97
N VAL A 17 48.86 -39.19 70.85
CA VAL A 17 49.98 -38.30 70.62
C VAL A 17 49.63 -36.96 71.28
N TYR A 18 50.51 -36.53 72.17
CA TYR A 18 50.38 -35.22 72.80
C TYR A 18 51.59 -34.38 72.42
N HIS A 19 51.33 -33.11 72.17
CA HIS A 19 52.34 -32.12 71.87
C HIS A 19 52.36 -31.05 72.94
N LYS A 20 53.54 -30.51 73.19
CA LYS A 20 53.72 -29.52 74.24
C LYS A 20 53.29 -28.14 73.73
N LEU A 21 52.25 -27.58 74.34
CA LEU A 21 51.86 -26.19 74.11
C LEU A 21 52.54 -25.29 75.14
N THR A 22 53.44 -24.46 74.67
CA THR A 22 54.04 -23.38 75.45
C THR A 22 53.41 -22.06 75.02
N TYR A 23 53.10 -21.20 75.98
CA TYR A 23 52.66 -19.83 75.70
C TYR A 23 53.32 -18.84 76.64
N LYS A 24 53.59 -17.64 76.14
CA LYS A 24 54.23 -16.56 76.91
C LYS A 24 53.90 -15.18 76.32
N PRO A 25 53.89 -14.11 77.11
CA PRO A 25 53.90 -12.77 76.55
C PRO A 25 55.29 -12.49 75.97
N ASP A 26 55.39 -11.57 75.02
CA ASP A 26 56.67 -11.02 74.58
C ASP A 26 57.42 -10.34 75.74
N ASN A 27 56.66 -9.69 76.63
CA ASN A 27 57.14 -9.08 77.86
C ASN A 27 56.10 -9.21 78.99
N GLU A 28 56.48 -9.89 80.07
CA GLU A 28 55.61 -10.12 81.25
C GLU A 28 55.19 -8.82 81.97
N ALA A 29 55.89 -7.70 81.75
CA ALA A 29 55.48 -6.40 82.28
C ALA A 29 54.32 -5.75 81.49
N HIS A 30 54.13 -6.16 80.23
CA HIS A 30 53.15 -5.54 79.32
C HIS A 30 51.83 -6.31 79.27
N GLY A 31 51.82 -7.58 79.68
CA GLY A 31 50.61 -8.38 79.73
C GLY A 31 50.87 -9.80 80.20
N THR A 32 49.78 -10.55 80.41
CA THR A 32 49.83 -11.96 80.77
C THR A 32 48.91 -12.79 79.89
N LEU A 33 49.11 -14.10 79.89
CA LEU A 33 48.30 -15.04 79.13
C LEU A 33 47.67 -16.07 80.05
N LYS A 34 46.45 -16.49 79.69
CA LYS A 34 45.76 -17.63 80.26
C LYS A 34 45.37 -18.58 79.15
N ALA A 35 45.52 -19.88 79.36
CA ALA A 35 45.04 -20.89 78.44
C ALA A 35 43.97 -21.77 79.11
N ASN A 36 42.90 -22.04 78.39
CA ASN A 36 41.79 -22.87 78.82
C ASN A 36 41.49 -23.92 77.74
N TYR A 37 41.17 -25.14 78.14
CA TYR A 37 40.59 -26.11 77.20
C TYR A 37 39.20 -25.65 76.77
N VAL A 38 38.84 -25.86 75.50
CA VAL A 38 37.50 -25.57 74.97
C VAL A 38 36.84 -26.89 74.60
N THR A 39 35.59 -27.07 75.02
CA THR A 39 34.78 -28.25 74.65
C THR A 39 33.40 -27.76 74.22
N ASP A 40 33.00 -28.09 72.99
CA ASP A 40 31.73 -27.65 72.38
C ASP A 40 31.47 -26.14 72.52
N GLY A 41 32.51 -25.32 72.33
CA GLY A 41 32.45 -23.86 72.43
C GLY A 41 32.41 -23.30 73.86
N THR A 42 32.42 -24.15 74.89
CA THR A 42 32.42 -23.73 76.30
C THR A 42 33.85 -23.70 76.86
N ILE A 43 34.20 -22.62 77.56
CA ILE A 43 35.51 -22.47 78.21
C ILE A 43 35.60 -23.40 79.42
N GLY A 44 36.51 -24.37 79.34
CA GLY A 44 36.80 -25.36 80.37
C GLY A 44 37.93 -24.95 81.33
N LYS A 45 38.59 -25.94 81.94
CA LYS A 45 39.63 -25.72 82.95
C LYS A 45 40.85 -25.01 82.37
N SER A 46 41.41 -24.06 83.14
CA SER A 46 42.68 -23.41 82.82
C SER A 46 43.86 -24.34 83.09
N PHE A 47 44.94 -24.19 82.32
CA PHE A 47 46.19 -24.94 82.49
C PHE A 47 47.40 -24.03 82.26
N GLY A 48 48.56 -24.40 82.82
CA GLY A 48 49.80 -23.62 82.71
C GLY A 48 50.57 -23.88 81.41
N SER A 49 51.45 -22.95 81.06
CA SER A 49 52.35 -23.06 79.89
C SER A 49 53.24 -24.31 79.98
N GLY A 50 53.41 -25.01 78.86
CA GLY A 50 54.16 -26.26 78.75
C GLY A 50 53.34 -27.53 79.01
N ALA A 51 51.99 -27.42 78.97
CA ALA A 51 51.10 -28.57 79.06
C ALA A 51 51.10 -29.41 77.77
N ASN A 52 50.88 -30.71 77.91
CA ASN A 52 50.76 -31.64 76.79
C ASN A 52 49.30 -31.66 76.30
N ILE A 53 49.07 -31.20 75.08
CA ILE A 53 47.76 -31.08 74.44
C ILE A 53 47.63 -32.16 73.37
N HIS A 54 46.49 -32.85 73.36
CA HIS A 54 46.18 -33.83 72.32
C HIS A 54 45.77 -33.09 71.04
N ILE A 55 46.11 -33.61 69.86
CA ILE A 55 45.83 -32.96 68.57
C ILE A 55 44.35 -32.55 68.39
N GLU A 56 43.41 -33.34 68.90
CA GLU A 56 41.97 -33.05 68.81
C GLU A 56 41.45 -32.05 69.88
N GLN A 57 42.29 -31.61 70.82
CA GLN A 57 41.88 -30.67 71.87
C GLN A 57 41.99 -29.23 71.38
N LYS A 58 40.88 -28.50 71.45
CA LYS A 58 40.85 -27.06 71.24
C LYS A 58 41.27 -26.31 72.49
N VAL A 59 42.12 -25.29 72.32
CA VAL A 59 42.60 -24.42 73.41
C VAL A 59 42.28 -22.98 73.06
N ARG A 60 41.72 -22.23 74.02
CA ARG A 60 41.61 -20.78 73.94
C ARG A 60 42.69 -20.13 74.78
N LEU A 61 43.53 -19.34 74.14
CA LEU A 61 44.40 -18.40 74.81
C LEU A 61 43.67 -17.07 75.00
N THR A 62 43.87 -16.44 76.15
CA THR A 62 43.33 -15.13 76.49
C THR A 62 44.48 -14.25 76.95
N ALA A 63 44.79 -13.24 76.16
CA ALA A 63 45.71 -12.17 76.51
C ALA A 63 45.01 -11.21 77.49
N VAL A 64 45.71 -10.86 78.55
CA VAL A 64 45.29 -9.87 79.54
C VAL A 64 46.36 -8.78 79.55
N PRO A 65 46.19 -7.71 78.74
CA PRO A 65 47.12 -6.58 78.72
C PRO A 65 47.24 -5.93 80.10
N ALA A 66 48.44 -5.43 80.44
CA ALA A 66 48.65 -4.57 81.59
C ALA A 66 48.07 -3.17 81.33
N ALA A 67 47.85 -2.40 82.39
CA ALA A 67 47.34 -1.03 82.25
C ALA A 67 48.27 -0.18 81.36
N GLY A 68 47.70 0.46 80.34
CA GLY A 68 48.45 1.26 79.36
C GLY A 68 48.95 0.47 78.15
N TYR A 69 48.62 -0.83 78.04
CA TYR A 69 48.96 -1.67 76.89
C TYR A 69 47.71 -2.26 76.24
N VAL A 70 47.81 -2.55 74.95
CA VAL A 70 46.86 -3.33 74.15
C VAL A 70 47.58 -4.53 73.54
N LEU A 71 46.83 -5.54 73.13
CA LEU A 71 47.38 -6.60 72.31
C LEU A 71 47.66 -6.05 70.91
N ASP A 72 48.84 -6.33 70.39
CA ASP A 72 49.28 -5.91 69.05
C ASP A 72 49.09 -7.06 68.05
N HIS A 73 49.68 -8.23 68.31
CA HIS A 73 49.47 -9.41 67.48
C HIS A 73 49.83 -10.69 68.23
N TRP A 74 49.43 -11.83 67.65
CA TRP A 74 49.87 -13.16 68.09
C TRP A 74 50.87 -13.74 67.10
N THR A 75 51.82 -14.52 67.58
CA THR A 75 52.61 -15.42 66.71
C THR A 75 52.50 -16.86 67.19
N VAL A 76 52.47 -17.79 66.25
CA VAL A 76 52.60 -19.23 66.48
C VAL A 76 53.96 -19.69 65.95
N THR A 77 54.64 -20.56 66.66
CA THR A 77 55.95 -21.09 66.27
C THR A 77 55.95 -22.61 66.49
N GLY A 78 56.11 -23.37 65.42
CA GLY A 78 56.21 -24.83 65.43
C GLY A 78 57.63 -25.33 65.69
N GLU A 79 57.93 -26.59 65.33
CA GLU A 79 59.27 -27.17 65.53
C GLU A 79 60.35 -26.54 64.64
N ASP A 80 59.98 -25.94 63.52
CA ASP A 80 60.90 -25.26 62.60
C ASP A 80 61.53 -23.98 63.20
N GLY A 81 60.98 -23.48 64.30
CA GLY A 81 61.47 -22.33 65.04
C GLY A 81 61.19 -20.98 64.38
N VAL A 82 60.38 -20.92 63.32
CA VAL A 82 60.03 -19.68 62.61
C VAL A 82 58.69 -19.15 63.15
N PRO A 83 58.64 -17.91 63.68
CA PRO A 83 57.37 -17.33 64.12
C PRO A 83 56.50 -16.91 62.94
N GLU A 84 55.26 -17.40 62.91
CA GLU A 84 54.21 -16.98 61.99
C GLU A 84 53.21 -16.08 62.70
N THR A 85 52.90 -14.92 62.13
CA THR A 85 51.90 -13.99 62.67
C THR A 85 50.49 -14.50 62.41
N VAL A 86 49.65 -14.48 63.45
CA VAL A 86 48.22 -14.78 63.31
C VAL A 86 47.52 -13.56 62.70
N LEU A 87 46.90 -13.75 61.56
CA LEU A 87 46.19 -12.71 60.84
C LEU A 87 44.71 -12.65 61.26
N ALA A 88 44.09 -11.48 61.09
CA ALA A 88 42.65 -11.27 61.30
C ALA A 88 41.81 -11.97 60.20
N GLU A 89 40.49 -11.81 60.27
CA GLU A 89 39.56 -12.42 59.29
C GLU A 89 39.80 -11.95 57.84
N ASP A 90 40.41 -10.78 57.64
CA ASP A 90 40.78 -10.29 56.32
C ASP A 90 42.00 -11.00 55.70
N GLY A 91 42.72 -11.83 56.49
CA GLY A 91 43.90 -12.56 56.05
C GLY A 91 45.12 -11.68 55.72
N VAL A 92 45.11 -10.40 56.12
CA VAL A 92 46.19 -9.44 55.82
C VAL A 92 46.65 -8.71 57.08
N THR A 93 45.73 -8.25 57.91
CA THR A 93 46.06 -7.48 59.12
C THR A 93 46.32 -8.40 60.31
N ASN A 94 46.94 -7.87 61.37
CA ASN A 94 47.23 -8.68 62.55
C ASN A 94 45.95 -9.01 63.31
N ASN A 95 45.90 -10.22 63.88
CA ASN A 95 44.85 -10.56 64.82
C ASN A 95 45.09 -9.88 66.17
N THR A 96 44.35 -8.81 66.44
CA THR A 96 44.39 -8.04 67.70
C THR A 96 43.35 -8.52 68.72
N SER A 97 42.61 -9.60 68.43
CA SER A 97 41.63 -10.16 69.36
C SER A 97 42.32 -10.65 70.64
N LEU A 98 41.82 -10.22 71.80
CA LEU A 98 42.35 -10.67 73.10
C LEU A 98 42.23 -12.18 73.32
N THR A 99 41.49 -12.89 72.47
CA THR A 99 41.44 -14.35 72.49
C THR A 99 41.88 -14.93 71.16
N TYR A 100 42.69 -15.98 71.24
CA TYR A 100 43.12 -16.79 70.10
C TYR A 100 42.78 -18.25 70.37
N ASP A 101 42.04 -18.87 69.44
CA ASP A 101 41.71 -20.30 69.49
C ASP A 101 42.75 -21.08 68.70
N ALA A 102 43.53 -21.91 69.39
CA ALA A 102 44.46 -22.85 68.80
C ALA A 102 43.79 -24.23 68.72
N GLU A 103 43.79 -24.81 67.53
CA GLU A 103 43.23 -26.13 67.20
C GLU A 103 44.31 -26.98 66.51
N GLU A 104 44.14 -28.30 66.48
CA GLU A 104 45.00 -29.22 65.71
C GLU A 104 46.50 -29.11 66.02
N ILE A 105 46.85 -28.95 67.30
CA ILE A 105 48.24 -28.86 67.76
C ILE A 105 48.92 -30.22 67.55
N SER A 106 49.57 -30.36 66.40
CA SER A 106 50.17 -31.59 65.87
C SER A 106 51.69 -31.65 66.02
N GLU A 107 52.27 -30.61 66.62
CA GLU A 107 53.69 -30.49 66.97
C GLU A 107 53.88 -29.61 68.21
N ASP A 108 55.07 -29.65 68.81
CA ASP A 108 55.40 -28.77 69.94
C ASP A 108 55.29 -27.30 69.50
N THR A 109 54.36 -26.56 70.11
CA THR A 109 53.95 -25.23 69.64
C THR A 109 54.23 -24.18 70.70
N LEU A 110 54.81 -23.05 70.29
CA LEU A 110 54.96 -21.84 71.09
C LEU A 110 54.02 -20.74 70.57
N ILE A 111 53.12 -20.26 71.43
CA ILE A 111 52.26 -19.11 71.13
C ILE A 111 52.74 -17.90 71.93
N THR A 112 53.08 -16.81 71.22
CA THR A 112 53.50 -15.55 71.83
C THR A 112 52.47 -14.47 71.56
N ALA A 113 52.04 -13.76 72.60
CA ALA A 113 51.25 -12.54 72.45
C ALA A 113 52.16 -11.33 72.60
N TYR A 114 52.14 -10.44 71.61
CA TYR A 114 52.89 -9.19 71.63
C TYR A 114 51.98 -8.06 72.07
N PHE A 115 52.45 -7.26 73.02
CA PHE A 115 51.72 -6.12 73.54
C PHE A 115 52.39 -4.81 73.14
N ALA A 116 51.58 -3.81 72.79
CA ALA A 116 52.05 -2.47 72.48
C ALA A 116 51.38 -1.42 73.37
N GLU A 117 51.99 -0.25 73.50
CA GLU A 117 51.40 0.85 74.27
C GLU A 117 50.04 1.24 73.69
N ALA A 118 49.07 1.45 74.57
CA ALA A 118 47.73 1.88 74.21
C ALA A 118 47.79 3.30 73.63
N GLN A 119 47.27 3.46 72.42
CA GLN A 119 47.21 4.72 71.69
C GLN A 119 45.82 4.86 71.05
N ASN A 120 45.33 6.10 70.94
CA ASN A 120 44.10 6.38 70.20
C ASN A 120 44.44 6.95 68.82
N PHE A 121 43.59 6.62 67.84
CA PHE A 121 43.65 7.07 66.46
C PHE A 121 42.32 7.68 66.04
N LYS A 122 42.37 8.50 65.01
CA LYS A 122 41.24 9.25 64.48
C LYS A 122 40.77 8.64 63.17
N ILE A 123 39.47 8.40 63.05
CA ILE A 123 38.82 8.07 61.77
C ILE A 123 37.93 9.24 61.37
N SER A 124 38.07 9.69 60.13
CA SER A 124 37.16 10.67 59.50
C SER A 124 36.46 10.04 58.30
N VAL A 125 35.16 10.38 58.15
CA VAL A 125 34.33 9.88 57.05
C VAL A 125 33.62 11.06 56.42
N SER A 126 33.92 11.32 55.15
CA SER A 126 33.42 12.48 54.39
C SER A 126 32.45 12.06 53.28
N PRO A 127 31.13 12.20 53.47
CA PRO A 127 30.16 12.00 52.40
C PRO A 127 30.24 13.12 51.36
N VAL A 128 30.42 12.76 50.09
CA VAL A 128 30.48 13.70 48.96
C VAL A 128 29.62 13.26 47.78
N THR A 129 29.04 14.22 47.07
CA THR A 129 28.34 14.02 45.82
C THR A 129 29.28 14.40 44.68
N VAL A 130 29.45 13.50 43.72
CA VAL A 130 30.24 13.71 42.50
C VAL A 130 29.32 14.33 41.45
N GLY A 131 29.62 15.56 41.05
CA GLY A 131 28.95 16.21 39.92
C GLY A 131 29.36 15.59 38.58
N SER A 132 28.59 15.86 37.53
CA SER A 132 28.89 15.43 36.16
C SER A 132 30.20 16.00 35.59
N ASP A 133 30.76 17.03 36.23
CA ASP A 133 32.06 17.63 35.93
C ASP A 133 33.23 16.96 36.68
N GLY A 134 32.96 15.89 37.44
CA GLY A 134 33.94 15.19 38.27
C GLY A 134 34.29 15.90 39.58
N LYS A 135 33.65 17.04 39.89
CA LYS A 135 33.91 17.79 41.12
C LYS A 135 33.08 17.24 42.27
N THR A 136 33.68 17.15 43.46
CA THR A 136 33.00 16.70 44.68
C THR A 136 32.46 17.87 45.49
N THR A 137 31.24 17.71 46.03
CA THR A 137 30.63 18.63 47.01
C THR A 137 30.15 17.85 48.23
N VAL A 138 30.18 18.45 49.42
CA VAL A 138 29.72 17.79 50.66
C VAL A 138 28.26 17.35 50.54
N THR A 139 27.97 16.08 50.86
CA THR A 139 26.61 15.52 50.87
C THR A 139 25.96 15.71 52.24
N THR A 140 24.77 16.30 52.29
CA THR A 140 23.98 16.46 53.52
C THR A 140 22.93 15.36 53.68
N GLY A 141 22.57 15.02 54.91
CA GLY A 141 21.51 14.03 55.20
C GLY A 141 21.98 12.57 55.16
N VAL A 142 23.29 12.34 55.20
CA VAL A 142 23.90 11.02 55.36
C VAL A 142 24.12 10.77 56.85
N ASP A 143 23.59 9.66 57.36
CA ASP A 143 23.88 9.19 58.70
C ASP A 143 25.09 8.25 58.64
N VAL A 144 26.15 8.58 59.35
CA VAL A 144 27.36 7.76 59.48
C VAL A 144 27.38 7.13 60.87
N THR A 145 27.42 5.80 60.93
CA THR A 145 27.51 5.02 62.18
C THR A 145 28.83 4.27 62.23
N VAL A 146 29.64 4.51 63.27
CA VAL A 146 30.92 3.82 63.49
C VAL A 146 30.82 2.93 64.72
N LYS A 147 31.26 1.69 64.60
CA LYS A 147 31.23 0.67 65.66
C LYS A 147 32.61 0.04 65.81
N ALA A 148 33.12 -0.07 67.03
CA ALA A 148 34.35 -0.81 67.32
C ALA A 148 34.02 -2.11 68.04
N GLN A 149 34.62 -3.21 67.58
CA GLN A 149 34.53 -4.51 68.24
C GLN A 149 35.53 -4.56 69.39
N ARG A 150 35.03 -4.65 70.63
CA ARG A 150 35.85 -4.76 71.84
C ARG A 150 35.49 -6.01 72.62
N VAL A 151 36.28 -6.28 73.66
CA VAL A 151 36.18 -7.48 74.52
C VAL A 151 34.79 -7.64 75.13
N ASP A 152 34.15 -6.52 75.52
CA ASP A 152 32.82 -6.50 76.14
C ASP A 152 31.67 -6.46 75.12
N GLY A 153 31.99 -6.58 73.83
CA GLY A 153 31.05 -6.53 72.71
C GLY A 153 31.29 -5.35 71.76
N THR A 154 30.37 -5.17 70.83
CA THR A 154 30.40 -4.06 69.86
C THR A 154 29.97 -2.75 70.54
N VAL A 155 30.80 -1.72 70.46
CA VAL A 155 30.54 -0.37 71.00
C VAL A 155 30.32 0.60 69.85
N ILE A 156 29.26 1.41 69.90
CA ILE A 156 29.08 2.53 68.96
C ILE A 156 29.99 3.68 69.38
N ILE A 157 30.80 4.17 68.44
CA ILE A 157 31.70 5.31 68.66
C ILE A 157 30.95 6.57 68.28
N GLU A 158 30.76 7.47 69.23
CA GLU A 158 30.16 8.78 68.98
C GLU A 158 31.19 9.69 68.27
N SER A 159 30.74 10.42 67.25
CA SER A 159 31.57 11.42 66.58
C SER A 159 31.80 12.64 67.47
N GLY A 160 33.00 13.19 67.45
CA GLY A 160 33.29 14.53 68.01
C GLY A 160 32.54 15.65 67.27
N GLU A 161 32.59 16.88 67.80
CA GLU A 161 31.98 18.08 67.17
C GLU A 161 32.52 18.38 65.76
N ASP A 162 33.67 17.80 65.40
CA ASP A 162 34.37 17.89 64.13
C ASP A 162 34.10 16.71 63.17
N GLY A 163 33.23 15.76 63.55
CA GLY A 163 32.93 14.58 62.73
C GLY A 163 34.02 13.51 62.76
N ILE A 164 34.93 13.57 63.73
CA ILE A 164 36.02 12.61 63.92
C ILE A 164 35.60 11.56 64.94
N TYR A 165 35.89 10.28 64.64
CA TYR A 165 35.65 9.15 65.52
C TYR A 165 36.98 8.73 66.17
N GLU A 166 37.03 8.70 67.50
CA GLU A 166 38.22 8.30 68.24
C GLU A 166 38.16 6.80 68.56
N VAL A 167 39.10 6.05 68.01
CA VAL A 167 39.21 4.59 68.15
C VAL A 167 40.55 4.21 68.76
N SER A 168 40.62 3.05 69.40
CA SER A 168 41.84 2.59 70.05
C SER A 168 42.70 1.79 69.09
N ARG A 169 44.01 1.77 69.32
CA ARG A 169 44.95 0.89 68.63
C ARG A 169 44.47 -0.56 68.70
N GLY A 170 44.45 -1.22 67.54
CA GLY A 170 44.03 -2.60 67.36
C GLY A 170 42.52 -2.82 67.39
N ASP A 171 41.69 -1.76 67.49
CA ASP A 171 40.23 -1.90 67.33
C ASP A 171 39.92 -2.46 65.93
N ASN A 172 38.90 -3.32 65.81
CA ASN A 172 38.29 -3.67 64.52
C ASN A 172 37.00 -2.84 64.38
N VAL A 173 36.93 -2.01 63.34
CA VAL A 173 35.90 -0.97 63.19
C VAL A 173 34.99 -1.26 62.01
N THR A 174 33.68 -1.10 62.19
CA THR A 174 32.67 -1.14 61.13
C THR A 174 32.04 0.25 60.97
N ILE A 175 32.06 0.78 59.76
CA ILE A 175 31.49 2.07 59.36
C ILE A 175 30.26 1.80 58.47
N GLN A 176 29.11 2.38 58.78
CA GLN A 176 27.87 2.22 58.01
C GLN A 176 27.30 3.59 57.59
N VAL A 177 26.76 3.67 56.38
CA VAL A 177 26.15 4.91 55.82
C VAL A 177 24.74 4.71 55.30
N THR A 178 23.92 5.76 55.35
CA THR A 178 22.61 5.81 54.69
C THR A 178 22.72 6.37 53.26
N VAL A 179 21.72 6.08 52.43
CA VAL A 179 21.59 6.65 51.07
C VAL A 179 20.45 7.65 51.07
N PRO A 180 20.72 8.96 50.97
CA PRO A 180 19.68 9.99 50.89
C PRO A 180 18.81 9.84 49.63
N SER A 181 17.56 10.30 49.71
CA SER A 181 16.64 10.27 48.56
C SER A 181 17.17 11.10 47.40
N GLY A 182 17.17 10.53 46.19
CA GLY A 182 17.64 11.19 44.97
C GLY A 182 19.14 11.10 44.72
N LEU A 183 19.87 10.27 45.48
CA LEU A 183 21.28 9.96 45.26
C LEU A 183 21.50 8.45 45.10
N LEU A 184 22.53 8.09 44.33
CA LEU A 184 23.06 6.73 44.21
C LEU A 184 24.39 6.67 44.98
N LEU A 185 24.68 5.54 45.62
CA LEU A 185 25.93 5.31 46.35
C LEU A 185 26.93 4.62 45.42
N ASP A 186 28.03 5.31 45.11
CA ASP A 186 29.01 4.84 44.10
C ASP A 186 30.18 4.08 44.69
N GLY A 187 30.52 4.32 45.97
CA GLY A 187 31.56 3.59 46.67
C GLY A 187 32.42 4.46 47.60
N TRP A 188 33.55 3.89 48.02
CA TRP A 188 34.45 4.46 49.02
C TRP A 188 35.84 4.75 48.42
N SER A 189 36.56 5.70 48.99
CA SER A 189 37.99 5.89 48.74
C SER A 189 38.71 6.30 50.03
N ALA A 190 39.95 5.87 50.18
CA ALA A 190 40.84 6.30 51.26
C ALA A 190 41.68 7.51 50.81
N ALA A 191 42.22 8.28 51.76
CA ALA A 191 43.18 9.33 51.47
C ALA A 191 44.49 8.77 50.89
N ASP A 192 45.25 9.61 50.17
CA ASP A 192 46.48 9.20 49.48
C ASP A 192 47.47 8.55 50.44
N GLY A 193 47.89 7.32 50.11
CA GLY A 193 48.82 6.52 50.91
C GLY A 193 48.19 5.74 52.06
N GLN A 194 46.86 5.72 52.18
CA GLN A 194 46.11 4.87 53.10
C GLN A 194 45.41 3.72 52.36
N GLU A 195 45.30 2.57 53.03
CA GLU A 195 44.59 1.41 52.51
C GLU A 195 43.09 1.47 52.81
N LEU A 196 42.28 0.98 51.87
CA LEU A 196 40.84 0.89 52.03
C LEU A 196 40.49 -0.38 52.83
N GLY A 197 39.51 -0.27 53.74
CA GLY A 197 38.95 -1.44 54.41
C GLY A 197 38.11 -2.32 53.47
N THR A 198 37.60 -3.43 54.01
CA THR A 198 36.72 -4.34 53.29
C THR A 198 35.32 -3.73 53.16
N VAL A 199 34.89 -3.43 51.93
CA VAL A 199 33.57 -2.82 51.65
C VAL A 199 32.54 -3.91 51.30
N SER A 200 31.31 -3.77 51.81
CA SER A 200 30.19 -4.67 51.52
C SER A 200 29.73 -4.56 50.06
N ALA A 201 29.07 -5.61 49.55
CA ALA A 201 28.57 -5.64 48.16
C ALA A 201 27.53 -4.54 47.85
N ASP A 202 26.74 -4.12 48.84
CA ASP A 202 25.78 -3.02 48.73
C ASP A 202 26.43 -1.64 48.95
N LEU A 203 27.74 -1.60 49.18
CA LEU A 203 28.58 -0.43 49.45
C LEU A 203 28.20 0.33 50.72
N ARG A 204 27.22 -0.11 51.51
CA ARG A 204 26.72 0.64 52.68
C ARG A 204 27.57 0.49 53.93
N THR A 205 28.44 -0.52 53.96
CA THR A 205 29.24 -0.87 55.13
C THR A 205 30.70 -1.07 54.74
N MET A 206 31.63 -0.55 55.54
CA MET A 206 33.06 -0.80 55.43
C MET A 206 33.60 -1.32 56.76
N THR A 207 34.43 -2.36 56.74
CA THR A 207 35.10 -2.93 57.91
C THR A 207 36.61 -2.71 57.79
N VAL A 208 37.22 -2.19 58.85
CA VAL A 208 38.65 -1.92 58.96
C VAL A 208 39.18 -2.71 60.15
N TYR A 209 40.22 -3.51 59.95
CA TYR A 209 40.84 -4.35 60.97
C TYR A 209 42.17 -3.73 61.46
N ASP A 210 42.58 -4.05 62.68
CA ASP A 210 43.86 -3.64 63.30
C ASP A 210 44.20 -2.14 63.12
N ILE A 211 43.41 -1.27 63.77
CA ILE A 211 43.67 0.18 63.66
C ILE A 211 45.04 0.54 64.24
N ALA A 212 45.95 1.03 63.39
CA ALA A 212 47.32 1.38 63.79
C ALA A 212 47.74 2.82 63.42
N SER A 213 46.87 3.59 62.78
CA SER A 213 47.11 4.99 62.39
C SER A 213 45.79 5.75 62.19
N ASP A 214 45.87 7.07 62.02
CA ASP A 214 44.71 7.89 61.65
C ASP A 214 44.25 7.59 60.21
N LEU A 215 42.94 7.54 59.97
CA LEU A 215 42.32 7.17 58.68
C LEU A 215 41.32 8.23 58.21
N ASP A 216 41.31 8.49 56.91
CA ASP A 216 40.39 9.42 56.25
C ASP A 216 39.74 8.75 55.04
N TYR A 217 38.42 8.58 55.12
CA TYR A 217 37.62 7.92 54.11
C TYR A 217 36.60 8.87 53.50
N THR A 218 36.44 8.78 52.19
CA THR A 218 35.42 9.50 51.43
C THR A 218 34.37 8.53 50.90
N VAL A 219 33.09 8.84 51.12
CA VAL A 219 31.94 8.09 50.59
C VAL A 219 31.35 8.88 49.43
N LYS A 220 31.30 8.29 48.24
CA LYS A 220 30.89 8.96 47.01
C LYS A 220 29.46 8.63 46.64
N TYR A 221 28.69 9.66 46.30
CA TYR A 221 27.35 9.58 45.78
C TYR A 221 27.23 10.27 44.42
N THR A 222 26.29 9.86 43.57
CA THR A 222 25.92 10.57 42.33
C THR A 222 24.44 10.93 42.30
N ALA A 223 24.09 12.03 41.63
CA ALA A 223 22.70 12.34 41.31
C ALA A 223 22.29 11.65 40.00
N PRO A 224 21.13 10.99 39.91
CA PRO A 224 20.65 10.42 38.66
C PRO A 224 20.35 11.55 37.65
N ASN A 225 20.83 11.38 36.41
CA ASN A 225 20.56 12.34 35.34
C ASN A 225 19.05 12.46 35.09
N ARG A 226 18.60 13.67 34.76
CA ARG A 226 17.23 13.95 34.35
C ARG A 226 17.22 14.74 33.06
N TYR A 227 16.35 14.36 32.14
CA TYR A 227 16.21 15.00 30.84
C TYR A 227 14.85 15.63 30.68
N LYS A 228 14.82 16.76 29.98
CA LYS A 228 13.61 17.51 29.70
C LYS A 228 12.81 16.83 28.58
N VAL A 229 11.52 16.64 28.79
CA VAL A 229 10.59 16.16 27.76
C VAL A 229 9.68 17.32 27.37
N THR A 230 9.67 17.67 26.09
CA THR A 230 8.76 18.69 25.52
C THR A 230 7.91 18.04 24.44
N TYR A 231 6.61 18.28 24.46
CA TYR A 231 5.68 17.74 23.48
C TYR A 231 4.53 18.70 23.19
N GLY A 232 3.86 18.51 22.05
CA GLY A 232 2.69 19.26 21.64
C GLY A 232 2.30 18.98 20.18
N ALA A 233 1.14 19.50 19.78
CA ALA A 233 0.76 19.57 18.37
C ALA A 233 1.56 20.67 17.67
N ASP A 234 1.72 20.57 16.35
CA ASP A 234 2.23 21.67 15.53
C ASP A 234 1.22 22.84 15.47
N ASP A 235 -0.07 22.49 15.49
CA ASP A 235 -1.21 23.40 15.63
C ASP A 235 -2.15 22.91 16.75
N ASP A 236 -2.22 23.66 17.85
CA ASP A 236 -3.09 23.36 19.00
C ASP A 236 -4.59 23.36 18.63
N ALA A 237 -4.98 23.98 17.50
CA ALA A 237 -6.34 23.90 17.01
C ALA A 237 -6.65 22.56 16.31
N ALA A 238 -5.63 21.86 15.81
CA ALA A 238 -5.78 20.63 15.04
C ALA A 238 -5.83 19.36 15.89
N GLY A 239 -5.22 19.36 17.07
CA GLY A 239 -5.27 18.23 17.99
C GLY A 239 -4.58 18.48 19.32
N VAL A 240 -4.64 17.48 20.20
CA VAL A 240 -4.03 17.50 21.53
C VAL A 240 -3.05 16.34 21.66
N VAL A 241 -1.93 16.57 22.36
CA VAL A 241 -0.94 15.54 22.68
C VAL A 241 -0.78 15.47 24.19
N ASP A 242 -1.03 14.28 24.75
CA ASP A 242 -0.83 13.96 26.16
C ASP A 242 0.38 13.04 26.33
N ALA A 243 0.98 13.02 27.53
CA ALA A 243 2.11 12.16 27.83
C ALA A 243 2.05 11.63 29.27
N VAL A 244 2.46 10.37 29.46
CA VAL A 244 2.61 9.70 30.76
C VAL A 244 3.94 8.96 30.81
N ALA A 245 4.57 8.89 32.00
CA ALA A 245 5.67 7.95 32.19
C ALA A 245 5.10 6.53 32.20
N ASN A 246 5.74 5.59 31.48
CA ASN A 246 5.23 4.23 31.33
C ASN A 246 5.07 3.55 32.71
N GLY A 247 3.91 2.94 32.94
CA GLY A 247 3.55 2.37 34.26
C GLY A 247 3.11 3.39 35.32
N SER A 248 3.06 4.69 35.02
CA SER A 248 2.48 5.73 35.86
C SER A 248 1.08 6.12 35.37
N ALA A 249 0.20 6.52 36.30
CA ALA A 249 -1.09 7.13 35.98
C ALA A 249 -1.02 8.67 35.94
N ASP A 250 0.10 9.26 36.35
CA ASP A 250 0.27 10.70 36.42
C ASP A 250 0.64 11.27 35.04
N ALA A 251 -0.18 12.20 34.57
CA ALA A 251 0.09 12.96 33.35
C ALA A 251 1.33 13.85 33.54
N LEU A 252 2.20 13.84 32.54
CA LEU A 252 3.30 14.77 32.44
C LEU A 252 2.78 16.14 31.99
N THR A 253 3.56 17.18 32.27
CA THR A 253 3.41 18.49 31.64
C THR A 253 4.57 18.70 30.66
N SER A 254 4.28 19.27 29.49
CA SER A 254 5.31 19.60 28.51
C SER A 254 6.36 20.54 29.11
N GLY A 255 7.61 20.10 29.13
CA GLY A 255 8.74 20.76 29.77
C GLY A 255 9.21 20.12 31.08
N ASP A 256 8.51 19.10 31.59
CA ASP A 256 8.92 18.35 32.78
C ASP A 256 10.25 17.60 32.56
N LYS A 257 10.97 17.36 33.67
CA LYS A 257 12.21 16.59 33.69
C LYS A 257 12.00 15.19 34.27
N GLN A 258 12.24 14.17 33.45
CA GLN A 258 12.13 12.75 33.84
C GLN A 258 13.51 12.12 34.03
N LEU A 259 13.57 10.99 34.75
CA LEU A 259 14.82 10.28 35.01
C LEU A 259 15.40 9.73 33.69
N GLN A 260 16.72 9.67 33.59
CA GLN A 260 17.39 8.96 32.51
C GLN A 260 16.92 7.50 32.47
N GLY A 261 16.59 7.02 31.28
CA GLY A 261 16.08 5.67 31.06
C GLY A 261 14.62 5.47 31.45
N SER A 262 13.86 6.53 31.72
CA SER A 262 12.40 6.44 31.79
C SER A 262 11.81 6.19 30.41
N ASP A 263 10.79 5.33 30.37
CA ASP A 263 9.96 5.13 29.20
C ASP A 263 8.80 6.14 29.23
N ILE A 264 8.51 6.81 28.11
CA ILE A 264 7.46 7.83 28.03
C ILE A 264 6.48 7.45 26.93
N VAL A 265 5.20 7.38 27.28
CA VAL A 265 4.11 7.14 26.33
C VAL A 265 3.43 8.46 25.99
N PHE A 266 3.33 8.77 24.70
CA PHE A 266 2.62 9.92 24.17
C PHE A 266 1.36 9.44 23.44
N THR A 267 0.25 10.14 23.63
CA THR A 267 -1.01 9.89 22.92
C THR A 267 -1.46 11.18 22.24
N ALA A 268 -1.68 11.15 20.93
CA ALA A 268 -2.24 12.27 20.19
C ALA A 268 -3.68 11.97 19.76
N THR A 269 -4.55 12.96 19.97
CA THR A 269 -5.96 12.91 19.58
C THR A 269 -6.26 14.07 18.64
N PRO A 270 -6.65 13.82 17.38
CA PRO A 270 -7.04 14.89 16.46
C PRO A 270 -8.39 15.51 16.87
N ASN A 271 -8.53 16.81 16.66
CA ASN A 271 -9.81 17.51 16.79
C ASN A 271 -10.70 17.26 15.56
N GLU A 272 -11.99 17.58 15.68
CA GLU A 272 -12.95 17.43 14.56
C GLU A 272 -12.49 18.19 13.31
N GLY A 273 -12.52 17.52 12.16
CA GLY A 273 -12.04 18.07 10.88
C GLY A 273 -10.53 17.97 10.67
N TYR A 274 -9.82 17.21 11.51
CA TYR A 274 -8.39 16.95 11.36
C TYR A 274 -8.09 15.45 11.52
N GLU A 275 -6.94 15.03 11.00
CA GLU A 275 -6.37 13.71 11.23
C GLU A 275 -4.86 13.79 11.41
N ILE A 276 -4.26 12.80 12.07
CA ILE A 276 -2.81 12.81 12.33
C ILE A 276 -2.05 12.53 11.04
N ALA A 277 -1.14 13.45 10.68
CA ALA A 277 -0.27 13.34 9.52
C ALA A 277 0.96 12.48 9.82
N TYR A 278 1.76 12.89 10.81
CA TYR A 278 2.97 12.18 11.24
C TYR A 278 3.50 12.72 12.57
N TRP A 279 4.41 11.98 13.19
CA TRP A 279 5.10 12.34 14.42
C TRP A 279 6.57 12.68 14.13
N GLU A 280 7.13 13.63 14.87
CA GLU A 280 8.56 13.91 14.91
C GLU A 280 9.09 13.80 16.33
N VAL A 281 10.22 13.10 16.50
CA VAL A 281 11.00 13.05 17.74
C VAL A 281 12.36 13.66 17.46
N ASN A 282 12.65 14.78 18.12
CA ASN A 282 13.86 15.59 17.89
C ASN A 282 14.09 15.99 16.42
N GLY A 283 13.01 16.14 15.65
CA GLY A 283 13.05 16.51 14.23
C GLY A 283 13.16 15.32 13.27
N GLU A 284 13.18 14.08 13.76
CA GLU A 284 13.15 12.88 12.93
C GLU A 284 11.75 12.24 12.94
N LYS A 285 11.25 11.83 11.77
CA LYS A 285 9.93 11.18 11.67
C LYS A 285 9.94 9.80 12.32
N VAL A 286 8.89 9.49 13.06
CA VAL A 286 8.71 8.18 13.72
C VAL A 286 7.33 7.61 13.42
N ASP A 287 7.22 6.29 13.50
CA ASP A 287 5.95 5.58 13.42
C ASP A 287 5.26 5.52 14.80
N ALA A 288 3.94 5.60 14.79
CA ALA A 288 3.10 5.52 15.98
C ALA A 288 1.99 4.49 15.78
N GLU A 289 1.53 3.88 16.86
CA GLU A 289 0.50 2.86 16.86
C GLU A 289 -0.90 3.48 16.91
N ALA A 290 -1.88 2.88 16.23
CA ALA A 290 -3.27 3.37 16.27
C ALA A 290 -3.97 2.98 17.57
N GLU A 291 -4.65 3.94 18.21
CA GLU A 291 -5.33 3.76 19.51
C GLU A 291 -6.88 3.79 19.38
N GLY A 292 -7.39 3.92 18.15
CA GLY A 292 -8.82 3.98 17.85
C GLY A 292 -9.36 5.42 17.78
N ALA A 293 -10.50 5.63 17.14
CA ALA A 293 -11.13 6.94 16.91
C ALA A 293 -10.18 8.01 16.30
N GLY A 294 -9.21 7.58 15.49
CA GLY A 294 -8.22 8.47 14.86
C GLY A 294 -7.05 8.88 15.75
N ALA A 295 -7.01 8.44 17.02
CA ALA A 295 -5.88 8.68 17.92
C ALA A 295 -4.69 7.75 17.61
N GLN A 296 -3.49 8.22 17.93
CA GLN A 296 -2.25 7.45 17.83
C GLN A 296 -1.43 7.54 19.12
N ARG A 297 -0.65 6.49 19.39
CA ARG A 297 0.23 6.33 20.53
C ARG A 297 1.67 6.12 20.07
N TYR A 298 2.61 6.81 20.70
CA TYR A 298 4.05 6.62 20.51
C TYR A 298 4.73 6.34 21.85
N GLU A 299 5.59 5.31 21.92
CA GLU A 299 6.32 4.94 23.13
C GLU A 299 7.82 5.17 22.94
N LEU A 300 8.40 6.02 23.79
CA LEU A 300 9.84 6.26 23.89
C LEU A 300 10.41 5.31 24.96
N GLU A 301 10.98 4.18 24.57
CA GLU A 301 11.50 3.11 25.46
C GLU A 301 12.83 3.46 26.18
N TYR A 302 13.34 4.68 26.03
CA TYR A 302 14.53 5.13 26.76
C TYR A 302 14.75 6.65 26.65
N LEU A 303 14.57 7.38 27.74
CA LEU A 303 14.92 8.79 27.78
C LEU A 303 16.42 9.00 28.06
N GLY A 304 17.22 9.17 26.99
CA GLY A 304 18.68 9.33 27.07
C GLY A 304 19.22 10.76 26.95
N LYS A 305 18.39 11.72 26.57
CA LYS A 305 18.71 13.15 26.40
C LYS A 305 17.44 13.99 26.46
N ASP A 306 17.56 15.32 26.44
CA ASP A 306 16.40 16.19 26.25
C ASP A 306 15.69 15.83 24.94
N THR A 307 14.38 15.58 25.01
CA THR A 307 13.58 15.09 23.89
C THR A 307 12.42 16.03 23.60
N LYS A 308 12.24 16.36 22.32
CA LYS A 308 11.08 17.09 21.80
C LYS A 308 10.24 16.18 20.92
N VAL A 309 8.95 16.07 21.18
CA VAL A 309 7.97 15.36 20.34
C VAL A 309 7.01 16.39 19.73
N VAL A 310 6.76 16.31 18.43
CA VAL A 310 5.76 17.16 17.75
C VAL A 310 4.87 16.27 16.91
N VAL A 311 3.57 16.50 16.96
CA VAL A 311 2.59 15.77 16.15
C VAL A 311 2.00 16.74 15.14
N TYR A 312 2.05 16.35 13.87
CA TYR A 312 1.52 17.13 12.75
C TYR A 312 0.17 16.58 12.33
N PHE A 313 -0.72 17.47 11.92
CA PHE A 313 -2.09 17.11 11.52
C PHE A 313 -2.41 17.60 10.10
N TYR A 314 -3.20 16.83 9.35
CA TYR A 314 -3.82 17.29 8.13
C TYR A 314 -5.23 17.79 8.43
N LYS A 315 -5.59 18.92 7.82
CA LYS A 315 -6.97 19.39 7.81
C LYS A 315 -7.77 18.57 6.81
N GLN A 316 -8.86 17.98 7.25
CA GLN A 316 -9.75 17.20 6.40
C GLN A 316 -10.52 18.12 5.44
N PRO A 317 -10.60 17.77 4.14
CA PRO A 317 -11.41 18.52 3.18
C PRO A 317 -12.88 18.57 3.56
N VAL A 318 -13.48 19.76 3.46
CA VAL A 318 -14.91 19.97 3.64
C VAL A 318 -15.61 19.87 2.29
N VAL A 319 -16.67 19.06 2.21
CA VAL A 319 -17.53 18.98 1.03
C VAL A 319 -18.85 19.69 1.32
N SER A 320 -19.16 20.68 0.50
CA SER A 320 -20.39 21.45 0.59
C SER A 320 -21.09 21.56 -0.75
N TRP A 321 -22.38 21.84 -0.71
CA TRP A 321 -23.15 22.04 -1.93
C TRP A 321 -24.29 23.02 -1.75
N THR A 322 -24.64 23.67 -2.85
CA THR A 322 -25.81 24.53 -2.95
C THR A 322 -26.74 24.04 -4.04
N SER A 323 -28.01 23.98 -3.69
CA SER A 323 -29.10 23.67 -4.60
C SER A 323 -30.03 24.88 -4.62
N GLY A 324 -30.04 25.62 -5.74
CA GLY A 324 -30.89 26.81 -5.88
C GLY A 324 -32.39 26.49 -6.01
N ASN A 325 -32.76 25.26 -6.39
CA ASN A 325 -34.14 24.87 -6.66
C ASN A 325 -34.52 23.43 -6.32
N ASP A 326 -33.62 22.59 -5.81
CA ASP A 326 -33.94 21.25 -5.27
C ASP A 326 -34.03 21.29 -3.74
N THR A 327 -34.97 20.51 -3.18
CA THR A 327 -35.21 20.36 -1.74
C THR A 327 -34.43 19.21 -1.10
N GLU A 328 -33.81 18.31 -1.87
CA GLU A 328 -33.24 17.04 -1.36
C GLU A 328 -31.89 16.64 -2.01
N MET A 329 -30.96 17.57 -2.17
CA MET A 329 -29.61 17.22 -2.64
C MET A 329 -28.83 16.47 -1.54
N THR A 330 -28.44 15.23 -1.85
CA THR A 330 -27.66 14.34 -0.98
C THR A 330 -26.31 14.05 -1.61
N ALA A 331 -25.30 13.73 -0.80
CA ALA A 331 -23.96 13.41 -1.27
C ALA A 331 -23.41 12.15 -0.59
N ARG A 332 -22.50 11.47 -1.29
CA ARG A 332 -21.70 10.36 -0.78
C ARG A 332 -20.24 10.51 -1.17
N SER A 333 -19.35 10.07 -0.31
CA SER A 333 -17.94 9.78 -0.62
C SER A 333 -17.80 8.26 -0.70
N GLY A 334 -17.58 7.72 -1.90
CA GLY A 334 -17.58 6.28 -2.13
C GLY A 334 -18.97 5.70 -1.83
N ASP A 335 -19.07 4.92 -0.75
CA ASP A 335 -20.32 4.32 -0.26
C ASP A 335 -20.87 4.97 1.02
N SER A 336 -20.15 5.95 1.59
CA SER A 336 -20.53 6.59 2.85
C SER A 336 -21.37 7.85 2.59
N ASP A 337 -22.49 7.98 3.31
CA ASP A 337 -23.35 9.16 3.29
C ASP A 337 -22.61 10.37 3.87
N LEU A 338 -22.74 11.52 3.19
CA LEU A 338 -22.09 12.76 3.55
C LEU A 338 -23.15 13.83 3.86
N ALA A 339 -22.96 14.54 4.97
CA ALA A 339 -23.77 15.71 5.32
C ALA A 339 -23.23 16.97 4.61
N ASN A 340 -24.09 17.96 4.36
CA ASN A 340 -23.65 19.21 3.73
C ASN A 340 -22.72 19.98 4.69
N GLY A 341 -21.48 20.23 4.25
CA GLY A 341 -20.41 20.75 5.10
C GLY A 341 -19.67 19.68 5.91
N GLY A 342 -19.88 18.39 5.61
CA GLY A 342 -19.16 17.28 6.21
C GLY A 342 -17.72 17.16 5.71
N CYS A 343 -16.86 16.55 6.52
CA CYS A 343 -15.46 16.31 6.19
C CYS A 343 -15.25 14.92 5.57
N ILE A 344 -14.26 14.80 4.70
CA ILE A 344 -13.76 13.51 4.18
C ILE A 344 -12.28 13.35 4.57
N ALA A 345 -11.76 12.11 4.54
CA ALA A 345 -10.35 11.89 4.81
C ALA A 345 -9.45 12.64 3.80
N TYR A 346 -8.35 13.21 4.29
CA TYR A 346 -7.31 13.83 3.50
C TYR A 346 -6.70 12.81 2.53
N ALA A 347 -6.48 13.24 1.30
CA ALA A 347 -6.04 12.40 0.18
C ALA A 347 -6.99 11.22 -0.12
N SER A 348 -8.27 11.29 0.27
CA SER A 348 -9.26 10.27 -0.12
C SER A 348 -9.38 10.19 -1.65
N LYS A 349 -9.43 8.95 -2.15
CA LYS A 349 -9.60 8.64 -3.58
C LYS A 349 -11.00 8.17 -3.94
N ASP A 350 -11.94 8.29 -3.01
CA ASP A 350 -13.32 7.88 -3.22
C ASP A 350 -14.08 8.94 -4.03
N ASP A 351 -14.72 8.54 -5.13
CA ASP A 351 -15.53 9.45 -5.93
C ASP A 351 -16.65 10.12 -5.11
N LEU A 352 -16.89 11.41 -5.37
CA LEU A 352 -18.01 12.14 -4.80
C LEU A 352 -19.24 11.98 -5.68
N LYS A 353 -20.34 11.50 -5.09
CA LYS A 353 -21.61 11.26 -5.77
C LYS A 353 -22.71 12.12 -5.17
N PHE A 354 -23.29 12.99 -5.99
CA PHE A 354 -24.39 13.87 -5.60
C PHE A 354 -25.68 13.42 -6.28
N THR A 355 -26.74 13.24 -5.51
CA THR A 355 -28.07 12.92 -6.03
C THR A 355 -29.03 14.04 -5.70
N PHE A 356 -29.78 14.50 -6.70
CA PHE A 356 -30.72 15.62 -6.55
C PHE A 356 -31.95 15.44 -7.46
N ALA A 357 -33.07 16.03 -7.04
CA ALA A 357 -34.37 15.94 -7.71
C ALA A 357 -34.81 17.30 -8.24
N VAL A 358 -35.08 17.39 -9.54
CA VAL A 358 -35.45 18.68 -10.14
C VAL A 358 -36.94 18.97 -9.91
N LYS A 359 -37.24 20.17 -9.39
CA LYS A 359 -38.63 20.62 -9.26
C LYS A 359 -39.34 20.66 -10.62
N ARG A 360 -40.61 20.27 -10.62
CA ARG A 360 -41.51 20.41 -11.79
C ARG A 360 -41.36 21.80 -12.39
N ASN A 361 -41.16 21.88 -13.71
CA ASN A 361 -40.93 23.09 -14.54
C ASN A 361 -39.51 23.65 -14.61
N TYR A 362 -38.52 23.04 -13.96
CA TYR A 362 -37.11 23.37 -14.12
C TYR A 362 -36.33 22.21 -14.77
N GLU A 363 -35.18 22.55 -15.34
CA GLU A 363 -34.13 21.62 -15.76
C GLU A 363 -32.78 22.11 -15.23
N ILE A 364 -31.78 21.23 -15.20
CA ILE A 364 -30.40 21.60 -14.83
C ILE A 364 -29.88 22.59 -15.87
N ALA A 365 -29.42 23.76 -15.40
CA ALA A 365 -28.75 24.74 -16.24
C ALA A 365 -27.24 24.49 -16.27
N ASP A 366 -26.64 24.25 -15.10
CA ASP A 366 -25.22 24.00 -14.93
C ASP A 366 -24.95 23.29 -13.60
N ILE A 367 -23.85 22.56 -13.53
CA ILE A 367 -23.25 22.03 -12.31
C ILE A 367 -21.81 22.51 -12.29
N LYS A 368 -21.46 23.34 -11.31
CA LYS A 368 -20.09 23.82 -11.11
C LYS A 368 -19.45 23.12 -9.93
N VAL A 369 -18.22 22.64 -10.10
CA VAL A 369 -17.39 22.15 -9.00
C VAL A 369 -16.25 23.11 -8.78
N ASN A 370 -16.15 23.62 -7.57
CA ASN A 370 -14.99 24.35 -7.08
C ASN A 370 -14.18 23.42 -6.17
N TYR A 371 -12.89 23.27 -6.43
CA TYR A 371 -11.98 22.46 -5.65
C TYR A 371 -10.79 23.30 -5.21
N ALA A 372 -10.53 23.32 -3.90
CA ALA A 372 -9.46 24.10 -3.29
C ALA A 372 -9.46 25.60 -3.69
N GLY A 373 -10.64 26.16 -3.98
CA GLY A 373 -10.81 27.57 -4.37
C GLY A 373 -10.87 27.82 -5.87
N GLU A 374 -10.59 26.82 -6.71
CA GLU A 374 -10.57 26.94 -8.18
C GLU A 374 -11.75 26.21 -8.84
N ASP A 375 -12.34 26.80 -9.88
CA ASP A 375 -13.41 26.15 -10.65
C ASP A 375 -12.80 25.09 -11.58
N VAL A 376 -13.14 23.82 -11.36
CA VAL A 376 -12.52 22.67 -12.05
C VAL A 376 -13.48 21.90 -12.96
N PHE A 377 -14.79 22.12 -12.83
CA PHE A 377 -15.80 21.50 -13.69
C PHE A 377 -16.97 22.45 -13.91
N SER A 378 -17.47 22.50 -15.14
CA SER A 378 -18.77 23.09 -15.48
C SER A 378 -19.45 22.27 -16.56
N LEU A 379 -20.67 21.82 -16.26
CA LEU A 379 -21.52 21.10 -17.20
C LEU A 379 -21.93 21.98 -18.40
N ALA A 380 -22.25 23.26 -18.16
CA ALA A 380 -22.69 24.18 -19.21
C ALA A 380 -21.56 24.58 -20.17
N GLU A 381 -20.32 24.58 -19.68
CA GLU A 381 -19.13 24.94 -20.45
C GLU A 381 -18.42 23.71 -21.07
N ASP A 382 -18.95 22.49 -20.86
CA ASP A 382 -18.36 21.21 -21.28
C ASP A 382 -16.89 21.10 -20.89
N SER A 383 -16.60 21.41 -19.61
CA SER A 383 -15.25 21.51 -19.08
C SER A 383 -15.07 20.70 -17.80
N GLY A 384 -13.86 20.14 -17.65
CA GLY A 384 -13.51 19.26 -16.54
C GLY A 384 -14.03 17.83 -16.72
N GLU A 385 -13.66 16.97 -15.78
CA GLU A 385 -14.08 15.57 -15.78
C GLU A 385 -15.20 15.36 -14.76
N GLY A 386 -16.39 14.99 -15.21
CA GLY A 386 -17.54 14.69 -14.37
C GLY A 386 -18.59 13.92 -15.16
N LYS A 387 -19.32 13.02 -14.49
CA LYS A 387 -20.32 12.17 -15.14
C LYS A 387 -21.70 12.47 -14.58
N LEU A 388 -22.61 12.92 -15.45
CA LEU A 388 -24.01 13.11 -15.12
C LEU A 388 -24.84 11.95 -15.68
N ALA A 389 -25.62 11.30 -14.82
CA ALA A 389 -26.58 10.27 -15.22
C ALA A 389 -28.00 10.70 -14.84
N GLU A 390 -28.94 10.60 -15.79
CA GLU A 390 -30.38 10.74 -15.54
C GLU A 390 -30.94 9.40 -15.08
N THR A 391 -31.69 9.41 -13.99
CA THR A 391 -32.38 8.23 -13.47
C THR A 391 -33.87 8.51 -13.41
N ALA A 392 -34.66 7.71 -14.14
CA ALA A 392 -36.10 7.79 -14.08
C ALA A 392 -36.58 7.21 -12.74
N ASP A 393 -36.99 8.08 -11.82
CA ASP A 393 -37.63 7.65 -10.59
C ASP A 393 -39.16 7.64 -10.76
N SER A 394 -39.69 6.45 -11.03
CA SER A 394 -41.13 6.24 -11.18
C SER A 394 -41.93 6.46 -9.90
N GLU A 395 -41.29 6.44 -8.71
CA GLU A 395 -41.97 6.57 -7.41
C GLU A 395 -42.10 8.02 -6.94
N SER A 396 -41.07 8.86 -7.14
CA SER A 396 -41.12 10.29 -6.72
C SER A 396 -41.83 11.21 -7.71
N GLY A 397 -41.95 10.79 -8.97
CA GLY A 397 -42.61 11.56 -10.01
C GLY A 397 -41.82 12.76 -10.53
N THR A 398 -40.56 12.95 -10.13
CA THR A 398 -39.65 14.02 -10.57
C THR A 398 -38.42 13.45 -11.28
N GLU A 399 -37.74 14.25 -12.11
CA GLU A 399 -36.46 13.86 -12.72
C GLU A 399 -35.37 13.84 -11.64
N ARG A 400 -34.70 12.70 -11.46
CA ARG A 400 -33.56 12.55 -10.54
C ARG A 400 -32.26 12.39 -11.29
N TYR A 401 -31.23 13.05 -10.81
CA TYR A 401 -29.90 13.03 -11.40
C TYR A 401 -28.88 12.58 -10.39
N THR A 402 -27.89 11.83 -10.87
CA THR A 402 -26.68 11.50 -10.12
C THR A 402 -25.50 12.12 -10.85
N PHE A 403 -24.85 13.07 -10.19
CA PHE A 403 -23.58 13.65 -10.63
C PHE A 403 -22.45 12.96 -9.87
N THR A 404 -21.51 12.36 -10.60
CA THR A 404 -20.31 11.74 -10.03
C THR A 404 -19.09 12.52 -10.46
N TRP A 405 -18.30 12.96 -9.48
CA TRP A 405 -17.03 13.63 -9.69
C TRP A 405 -15.90 12.74 -9.17
N SER A 406 -14.96 12.41 -10.05
CA SER A 406 -13.89 11.48 -9.71
C SER A 406 -12.82 12.14 -8.85
N ALA A 407 -12.26 11.37 -7.92
CA ALA A 407 -11.21 11.89 -7.06
C ALA A 407 -9.94 12.25 -7.87
N PRO A 408 -9.23 13.34 -7.53
CA PRO A 408 -7.94 13.68 -8.12
C PRO A 408 -6.90 12.56 -7.92
N ALA A 409 -5.82 12.56 -8.72
CA ALA A 409 -4.77 11.54 -8.64
C ALA A 409 -4.14 11.41 -7.24
N ASP A 410 -3.93 12.54 -6.58
CA ASP A 410 -3.39 12.64 -5.22
C ASP A 410 -4.48 12.55 -4.13
N GLY A 411 -5.73 12.35 -4.53
CA GLY A 411 -6.91 12.40 -3.67
C GLY A 411 -7.33 13.83 -3.30
N PHE A 412 -8.35 13.95 -2.44
CA PHE A 412 -8.85 15.26 -2.00
C PHE A 412 -7.96 15.85 -0.90
N THR A 413 -7.31 16.98 -1.20
CA THR A 413 -6.45 17.71 -0.25
C THR A 413 -6.99 19.10 0.09
N GLY A 414 -8.13 19.49 -0.49
CA GLY A 414 -8.77 20.78 -0.27
C GLY A 414 -10.29 20.71 -0.40
N ASP A 415 -10.97 21.75 0.08
CA ASP A 415 -12.43 21.79 0.15
C ASP A 415 -13.08 21.67 -1.24
N VAL A 416 -14.25 21.02 -1.28
CA VAL A 416 -15.05 20.83 -2.50
C VAL A 416 -16.38 21.53 -2.32
N THR A 417 -16.74 22.38 -3.28
CA THR A 417 -18.08 22.99 -3.35
C THR A 417 -18.76 22.62 -4.67
N VAL A 418 -19.93 22.02 -4.59
CA VAL A 418 -20.75 21.70 -5.78
C VAL A 418 -21.97 22.61 -5.84
N ASN A 419 -22.10 23.37 -6.92
CA ASN A 419 -23.22 24.28 -7.13
C ASN A 419 -24.06 23.84 -8.33
N ALA A 420 -25.28 23.38 -8.07
CA ALA A 420 -26.26 23.06 -9.09
C ALA A 420 -27.19 24.25 -9.34
N THR A 421 -27.21 24.75 -10.58
CA THR A 421 -28.10 25.82 -11.03
C THR A 421 -29.16 25.29 -11.98
N TYR A 422 -30.29 25.99 -12.03
CA TYR A 422 -31.49 25.53 -12.71
C TYR A 422 -32.09 26.63 -13.58
N ARG A 423 -32.64 26.26 -14.73
CA ARG A 423 -33.42 27.16 -15.60
C ARG A 423 -34.82 26.62 -15.81
N LYS A 424 -35.80 27.50 -16.03
CA LYS A 424 -37.17 27.07 -16.33
C LYS A 424 -37.20 26.38 -17.68
N ILE A 425 -37.98 25.31 -17.78
CA ILE A 425 -38.26 24.66 -19.06
C ILE A 425 -39.08 25.64 -19.90
N ALA A 426 -38.55 26.02 -21.06
CA ALA A 426 -39.18 26.90 -22.02
C ALA A 426 -39.09 26.29 -23.44
N PRO A 427 -40.10 26.50 -24.30
CA PRO A 427 -41.37 27.20 -24.02
C PRO A 427 -42.33 26.38 -23.14
N SER A 428 -43.26 27.07 -22.47
CA SER A 428 -44.46 26.45 -21.89
C SER A 428 -45.67 26.89 -22.72
N VAL A 429 -46.37 25.94 -23.31
CA VAL A 429 -47.52 26.20 -24.20
C VAL A 429 -48.84 25.91 -23.51
N LYS A 430 -49.93 26.47 -24.04
CA LYS A 430 -51.31 26.08 -23.67
C LYS A 430 -52.00 25.37 -24.83
N ALA A 431 -52.92 24.47 -24.49
CA ALA A 431 -53.76 23.76 -25.44
C ALA A 431 -55.24 24.04 -25.14
N GLU A 432 -55.93 24.69 -26.07
CA GLU A 432 -57.37 24.93 -26.01
C GLU A 432 -58.09 23.90 -26.90
N TYR A 433 -59.20 23.34 -26.44
CA TYR A 433 -59.93 22.33 -27.20
C TYR A 433 -61.45 22.42 -27.11
N SER A 434 -62.12 22.06 -28.20
CA SER A 434 -63.58 22.13 -28.34
C SER A 434 -64.12 21.15 -29.39
N LEU A 435 -65.44 21.02 -29.43
CA LEU A 435 -66.16 20.37 -30.52
C LEU A 435 -66.82 21.43 -31.42
N LYS A 436 -66.79 21.18 -32.73
CA LYS A 436 -67.50 22.02 -33.71
C LYS A 436 -69.00 21.79 -33.58
N VAL A 437 -69.75 22.87 -33.37
CA VAL A 437 -71.23 22.82 -33.37
C VAL A 437 -71.73 22.52 -34.78
N ILE A 438 -72.66 21.57 -34.89
CA ILE A 438 -73.30 21.23 -36.16
C ILE A 438 -74.54 22.12 -36.33
N GLU A 439 -74.48 23.05 -37.27
CA GLU A 439 -75.64 23.84 -37.71
C GLU A 439 -76.29 23.16 -38.92
N LYS A 440 -77.56 22.76 -38.79
CA LYS A 440 -78.33 22.21 -39.91
C LYS A 440 -79.14 23.35 -40.54
N ALA A 441 -79.20 23.41 -41.88
CA ALA A 441 -79.91 24.45 -42.63
C ALA A 441 -81.43 24.55 -42.36
N SER A 442 -82.00 23.61 -41.59
CA SER A 442 -83.41 23.60 -41.16
C SER A 442 -83.49 23.29 -39.66
N ALA A 443 -84.12 24.18 -38.89
CA ALA A 443 -84.22 24.14 -37.43
C ALA A 443 -84.97 22.90 -36.87
N GLY A 444 -84.30 21.75 -36.81
CA GLY A 444 -84.73 20.56 -36.06
C GLY A 444 -83.93 20.36 -34.76
N GLU A 445 -84.36 19.42 -33.91
CA GLU A 445 -83.84 19.12 -32.55
C GLU A 445 -82.33 18.79 -32.44
N ALA A 446 -81.63 18.67 -33.58
CA ALA A 446 -80.20 18.41 -33.71
C ALA A 446 -79.36 19.66 -34.02
N SER A 447 -79.97 20.80 -34.32
CA SER A 447 -79.26 22.05 -34.65
C SER A 447 -78.75 22.73 -33.38
N GLY A 448 -77.49 23.16 -33.37
CA GLY A 448 -76.87 23.83 -32.23
C GLY A 448 -76.27 22.88 -31.18
N LYS A 449 -76.01 21.61 -31.55
CA LYS A 449 -75.42 20.57 -30.71
C LYS A 449 -74.09 20.07 -31.31
N THR A 450 -73.22 19.53 -30.46
CA THR A 450 -71.92 18.95 -30.82
C THR A 450 -71.98 17.45 -31.04
N HIS A 451 -72.97 16.73 -30.47
CA HIS A 451 -73.23 15.29 -30.67
C HIS A 451 -72.07 14.36 -30.28
N GLY A 452 -71.41 14.69 -29.19
CA GLY A 452 -70.32 13.91 -28.61
C GLY A 452 -69.62 14.68 -27.50
N SER A 453 -68.51 14.11 -27.01
CA SER A 453 -67.64 14.73 -26.01
C SER A 453 -66.17 14.68 -26.41
N ILE A 454 -65.37 15.63 -25.92
CA ILE A 454 -63.91 15.70 -26.10
C ILE A 454 -63.20 15.90 -24.75
N SER A 455 -62.11 15.19 -24.53
CA SER A 455 -61.20 15.36 -23.38
C SER A 455 -59.74 15.47 -23.86
N ALA A 456 -58.85 15.94 -22.99
CA ALA A 456 -57.43 16.03 -23.26
C ALA A 456 -56.60 15.58 -22.06
N ASP A 457 -55.52 14.84 -22.29
CA ASP A 457 -54.57 14.40 -21.27
C ASP A 457 -53.14 14.73 -21.70
N VAL A 458 -52.30 15.19 -20.77
CA VAL A 458 -50.90 15.50 -21.02
C VAL A 458 -50.03 14.56 -20.23
N SER A 459 -48.99 14.02 -20.87
CA SER A 459 -47.90 13.30 -20.19
C SER A 459 -46.55 13.81 -20.67
N ARG A 460 -45.50 13.68 -19.84
CA ARG A 460 -44.11 14.00 -20.21
C ARG A 460 -43.19 12.92 -19.66
N LYS A 461 -42.39 12.27 -20.50
CA LYS A 461 -41.41 11.23 -20.09
C LYS A 461 -41.96 10.15 -19.14
N ASN A 462 -43.26 9.86 -19.19
CA ASN A 462 -43.96 8.97 -18.24
C ASN A 462 -43.83 9.39 -16.75
N LEU A 463 -43.56 10.67 -16.46
CA LEU A 463 -43.41 11.19 -15.10
C LEU A 463 -44.78 11.61 -14.52
N PRO A 464 -45.20 11.03 -13.38
CA PRO A 464 -46.46 11.37 -12.71
C PRO A 464 -46.68 12.87 -12.45
N SER A 465 -45.65 13.64 -12.09
CA SER A 465 -45.81 15.08 -11.78
C SER A 465 -46.17 15.94 -12.99
N TYR A 466 -46.00 15.42 -14.21
CA TYR A 466 -46.36 16.09 -15.45
C TYR A 466 -47.67 15.59 -16.04
N ILE A 467 -48.35 14.63 -15.40
CA ILE A 467 -49.67 14.17 -15.83
C ILE A 467 -50.69 15.29 -15.57
N GLN A 468 -51.39 15.72 -16.62
CA GLN A 468 -52.52 16.62 -16.51
C GLN A 468 -53.74 15.99 -17.18
N ILE A 469 -54.90 16.05 -16.52
CA ILE A 469 -56.18 15.56 -17.04
C ILE A 469 -57.08 16.77 -17.20
N GLY A 470 -57.46 17.07 -18.44
CA GLY A 470 -58.34 18.18 -18.78
C GLY A 470 -59.82 17.83 -18.62
N ASP A 471 -60.67 18.85 -18.59
CA ASP A 471 -62.12 18.69 -18.50
C ASP A 471 -62.70 17.99 -19.74
N THR A 472 -63.78 17.24 -19.54
CA THR A 472 -64.56 16.69 -20.65
C THR A 472 -65.61 17.70 -21.12
N ILE A 473 -65.52 18.12 -22.39
CA ILE A 473 -66.43 19.09 -23.01
C ILE A 473 -67.49 18.36 -23.84
N SER A 474 -68.76 18.70 -23.64
CA SER A 474 -69.91 18.13 -24.36
C SER A 474 -71.05 19.15 -24.49
N ASP A 475 -72.17 18.74 -25.08
CA ASP A 475 -73.38 19.55 -25.12
C ASP A 475 -73.93 19.90 -23.73
N ALA A 476 -73.68 19.08 -22.71
CA ALA A 476 -74.09 19.33 -21.33
C ALA A 476 -73.18 20.34 -20.60
N THR A 477 -71.98 20.60 -21.11
CA THR A 477 -71.02 21.53 -20.49
C THR A 477 -71.39 22.98 -20.82
N GLU A 478 -71.45 23.85 -19.82
CA GLU A 478 -71.81 25.27 -19.96
C GLU A 478 -70.78 26.03 -20.79
N SER A 479 -69.49 25.81 -20.52
CA SER A 479 -68.39 26.27 -21.36
C SER A 479 -68.18 25.28 -22.52
N LYS A 480 -68.22 25.76 -23.77
CA LYS A 480 -68.09 24.95 -24.99
C LYS A 480 -66.64 24.69 -25.41
N SER A 481 -65.69 24.98 -24.54
CA SER A 481 -64.26 24.76 -24.71
C SER A 481 -63.58 24.58 -23.35
N ALA A 482 -62.46 23.88 -23.32
CA ALA A 482 -61.56 23.77 -22.17
C ALA A 482 -60.12 24.10 -22.58
N GLN A 483 -59.25 24.27 -21.58
CA GLN A 483 -57.83 24.55 -21.78
C GLN A 483 -56.97 23.78 -20.77
N ILE A 484 -55.77 23.39 -21.21
CA ILE A 484 -54.67 22.92 -20.35
C ILE A 484 -53.50 23.88 -20.55
N THR A 485 -52.87 24.32 -19.46
CA THR A 485 -51.72 25.25 -19.47
C THR A 485 -50.44 24.55 -18.99
N ASP A 486 -49.31 25.26 -19.05
CA ASP A 486 -48.03 24.79 -18.51
C ASP A 486 -47.60 23.43 -19.10
N ILE A 487 -47.79 23.29 -20.42
CA ILE A 487 -47.36 22.11 -21.19
C ILE A 487 -45.95 22.38 -21.68
N TYR A 488 -45.00 21.52 -21.30
CA TYR A 488 -43.59 21.72 -21.59
C TYR A 488 -43.16 20.92 -22.81
N ARG A 489 -42.03 21.27 -23.42
CA ARG A 489 -41.40 20.42 -24.44
C ARG A 489 -41.18 18.97 -23.93
N ASP A 490 -41.18 18.02 -24.85
CA ASP A 490 -41.23 16.56 -24.63
C ASP A 490 -42.56 16.05 -24.08
N SER A 491 -43.56 16.92 -23.87
CA SER A 491 -44.90 16.49 -23.52
C SER A 491 -45.65 15.94 -24.73
N VAL A 492 -46.52 14.95 -24.48
CA VAL A 492 -47.50 14.46 -25.45
C VAL A 492 -48.89 14.83 -24.94
N ILE A 493 -49.61 15.62 -25.72
CA ILE A 493 -51.01 15.96 -25.50
C ILE A 493 -51.86 14.95 -26.26
N THR A 494 -52.75 14.25 -25.59
CA THR A 494 -53.67 13.27 -26.15
C THR A 494 -55.09 13.81 -26.06
N PHE A 495 -55.68 14.19 -27.19
CA PHE A 495 -57.10 14.53 -27.28
C PHE A 495 -57.89 13.27 -27.62
N LYS A 496 -58.99 13.04 -26.92
CA LYS A 496 -59.89 11.91 -27.18
C LYS A 496 -61.30 12.40 -27.36
N VAL A 497 -61.95 11.95 -28.42
CA VAL A 497 -63.35 12.23 -28.72
C VAL A 497 -64.18 10.97 -28.50
N VAL A 498 -65.32 11.11 -27.85
CA VAL A 498 -66.34 10.05 -27.74
C VAL A 498 -67.59 10.58 -28.45
N PRO A 499 -67.83 10.20 -29.72
CA PRO A 499 -69.04 10.59 -30.45
C PRO A 499 -70.30 9.97 -29.83
N ASP A 500 -71.43 10.67 -29.92
CA ASP A 500 -72.75 10.10 -29.61
C ASP A 500 -73.16 9.05 -30.66
N ASP A 501 -74.06 8.14 -30.29
CA ASP A 501 -74.58 7.11 -31.20
C ASP A 501 -75.07 7.72 -32.54
N GLY A 502 -74.48 7.26 -33.65
CA GLY A 502 -74.83 7.72 -35.00
C GLY A 502 -73.98 8.89 -35.53
N TYR A 503 -72.91 9.28 -34.83
CA TYR A 503 -71.92 10.26 -35.27
C TYR A 503 -70.49 9.70 -35.27
N ASN A 504 -69.61 10.21 -36.14
CA ASN A 504 -68.17 9.91 -36.14
C ASN A 504 -67.34 11.20 -36.24
N VAL A 505 -66.06 11.14 -35.89
CA VAL A 505 -65.11 12.24 -36.13
C VAL A 505 -64.89 12.39 -37.63
N LYS A 506 -65.26 13.56 -38.16
CA LYS A 506 -65.10 13.95 -39.57
C LYS A 506 -63.72 14.54 -39.84
N GLU A 507 -63.31 15.45 -38.96
CA GLU A 507 -62.12 16.26 -39.16
C GLU A 507 -61.56 16.78 -37.85
N TRP A 508 -60.23 16.85 -37.77
CA TRP A 508 -59.52 17.61 -36.76
C TRP A 508 -59.08 18.94 -37.36
N ILE A 509 -59.26 20.03 -36.61
CA ILE A 509 -58.86 21.38 -36.98
C ILE A 509 -57.87 21.86 -35.94
N ILE A 510 -56.63 22.10 -36.35
CA ILE A 510 -55.52 22.52 -35.49
C ILE A 510 -55.14 23.93 -35.91
N ASN A 511 -55.13 24.87 -34.95
CA ASN A 511 -54.83 26.29 -35.19
C ASN A 511 -55.68 26.92 -36.32
N GLY A 512 -56.93 26.49 -36.45
CA GLY A 512 -57.85 26.95 -37.50
C GLY A 512 -57.68 26.27 -38.86
N HIS A 513 -56.70 25.39 -39.02
CA HIS A 513 -56.44 24.65 -40.26
C HIS A 513 -56.87 23.19 -40.14
N LYS A 514 -57.54 22.67 -41.17
CA LYS A 514 -57.93 21.27 -41.24
C LYS A 514 -56.69 20.37 -41.33
N LEU A 515 -56.61 19.36 -40.49
CA LEU A 515 -55.59 18.32 -40.57
C LEU A 515 -55.83 17.48 -41.85
N THR A 516 -54.86 17.51 -42.77
CA THR A 516 -54.92 16.78 -44.05
C THR A 516 -54.00 15.55 -44.08
N SER A 517 -52.98 15.52 -43.24
CA SER A 517 -52.01 14.43 -43.10
C SER A 517 -51.35 14.47 -41.73
N GLU A 518 -50.88 13.33 -41.23
CA GLU A 518 -50.03 13.29 -40.04
C GLU A 518 -48.68 13.98 -40.28
N THR A 519 -48.04 14.38 -39.19
CA THR A 519 -46.63 14.83 -39.19
C THR A 519 -45.85 14.00 -38.18
N GLU A 520 -44.58 14.33 -37.96
CA GLU A 520 -43.79 13.72 -36.88
C GLU A 520 -44.40 14.02 -35.50
N ASN A 521 -44.79 15.28 -35.26
CA ASN A 521 -45.33 15.74 -33.99
C ASN A 521 -46.85 15.61 -33.86
N ILE A 522 -47.59 15.29 -34.92
CA ILE A 522 -49.05 15.16 -34.92
C ILE A 522 -49.45 13.80 -35.47
N LYS A 523 -50.03 12.96 -34.62
CA LYS A 523 -50.39 11.57 -34.92
C LYS A 523 -51.86 11.28 -34.59
N LEU A 524 -52.53 10.51 -35.43
CA LEU A 524 -53.87 10.01 -35.17
C LEU A 524 -53.78 8.59 -34.62
N TYR A 525 -54.60 8.31 -33.61
CA TYR A 525 -54.77 6.99 -33.04
C TYR A 525 -56.26 6.67 -33.03
N SER A 526 -56.60 5.39 -33.19
CA SER A 526 -57.99 4.95 -33.06
C SER A 526 -58.05 3.66 -32.26
N ASP A 527 -58.89 3.61 -31.22
CA ASP A 527 -59.21 2.38 -30.51
C ASP A 527 -60.30 1.54 -31.23
N LYS A 528 -60.90 2.04 -32.32
CA LYS A 528 -61.69 1.31 -33.33
C LYS A 528 -62.06 2.22 -34.50
N LYS A 529 -61.48 2.08 -35.69
CA LYS A 529 -61.98 2.55 -37.01
C LYS A 529 -62.51 4.01 -37.18
N VAL A 530 -62.28 4.99 -36.27
CA VAL A 530 -62.91 6.35 -36.36
C VAL A 530 -61.99 7.57 -36.15
N ASN A 531 -60.66 7.45 -36.09
CA ASN A 531 -59.73 8.59 -35.87
C ASN A 531 -60.13 9.50 -34.69
N ASP A 532 -60.57 8.87 -33.59
CA ASP A 532 -61.15 9.53 -32.42
C ASP A 532 -60.10 10.03 -31.41
N THR A 533 -58.83 9.67 -31.59
CA THR A 533 -57.73 10.15 -30.75
C THR A 533 -56.70 10.91 -31.58
N LEU A 534 -56.33 12.11 -31.14
CA LEU A 534 -55.27 12.94 -31.72
C LEU A 534 -54.15 13.12 -30.68
N LYS A 535 -52.91 12.82 -31.04
CA LYS A 535 -51.73 13.10 -30.22
C LYS A 535 -50.89 14.21 -30.84
N ILE A 536 -50.48 15.17 -30.02
CA ILE A 536 -49.57 16.25 -30.38
C ILE A 536 -48.37 16.21 -29.43
N THR A 537 -47.17 16.03 -29.97
CA THR A 537 -45.90 16.16 -29.25
C THR A 537 -45.45 17.61 -29.25
N VAL A 538 -45.13 18.14 -28.07
CA VAL A 538 -44.61 19.49 -27.88
C VAL A 538 -43.09 19.45 -27.99
N ASP A 539 -42.53 20.23 -28.90
CA ASP A 539 -41.09 20.39 -29.10
C ASP A 539 -40.59 21.78 -28.65
N GLY A 540 -39.32 22.09 -28.90
CA GLY A 540 -38.70 23.36 -28.49
C GLY A 540 -39.24 24.61 -29.21
N ASP A 541 -39.84 24.45 -30.39
CA ASP A 541 -40.35 25.54 -31.22
C ASP A 541 -41.88 25.65 -31.19
N SER A 542 -42.54 24.79 -30.40
CA SER A 542 -43.99 24.74 -30.28
C SER A 542 -44.57 26.02 -29.69
N SER A 543 -45.69 26.46 -30.25
CA SER A 543 -46.53 27.55 -29.73
C SER A 543 -47.82 27.00 -29.14
N ASP A 544 -48.62 27.89 -28.55
CA ASP A 544 -49.99 27.58 -28.14
C ASP A 544 -50.79 26.91 -29.27
N VAL A 545 -51.60 25.92 -28.91
CA VAL A 545 -52.37 25.11 -29.86
C VAL A 545 -53.86 25.19 -29.57
N THR A 546 -54.67 25.35 -30.61
CA THR A 546 -56.13 25.24 -30.55
C THR A 546 -56.58 24.02 -31.34
N VAL A 547 -57.31 23.10 -30.73
CA VAL A 547 -57.80 21.86 -31.35
C VAL A 547 -59.32 21.84 -31.36
N MET A 548 -59.91 21.63 -32.52
CA MET A 548 -61.35 21.46 -32.64
C MET A 548 -61.66 20.20 -33.45
N ALA A 549 -62.47 19.31 -32.91
CA ALA A 549 -62.96 18.14 -33.64
C ALA A 549 -64.36 18.41 -34.20
N GLY A 550 -64.53 18.16 -35.50
CA GLY A 550 -65.84 18.20 -36.16
C GLY A 550 -66.44 16.81 -36.25
N LEU A 551 -67.70 16.66 -35.84
CA LEU A 551 -68.45 15.41 -35.99
C LEU A 551 -69.37 15.46 -37.21
N GLU A 552 -69.67 14.30 -37.77
CA GLU A 552 -70.69 14.14 -38.81
C GLU A 552 -71.61 12.96 -38.56
N LEU A 553 -72.86 13.08 -39.03
CA LEU A 553 -73.88 12.04 -38.94
C LEU A 553 -73.53 10.88 -39.88
N VAL A 554 -73.72 9.64 -39.42
CA VAL A 554 -73.41 8.43 -40.17
C VAL A 554 -74.49 8.12 -41.23
N GLY A 555 -74.10 8.00 -42.52
CA GLY A 555 -74.85 7.45 -43.69
C GLY A 555 -74.55 8.17 -45.03
N ASP A 556 -74.36 7.60 -46.24
CA ASP A 556 -74.31 6.21 -46.78
C ASP A 556 -73.55 6.21 -48.14
N VAL A 557 -72.42 5.49 -48.29
CA VAL A 557 -71.81 5.06 -49.58
C VAL A 557 -70.89 3.85 -49.33
N LEU A 558 -71.02 2.77 -50.13
CA LEU A 558 -69.99 1.73 -50.28
C LEU A 558 -69.06 2.15 -51.42
N THR A 559 -67.79 2.43 -51.10
CA THR A 559 -66.75 2.68 -52.11
C THR A 559 -65.81 1.49 -52.19
N PHE A 560 -65.37 1.12 -53.39
CA PHE A 560 -64.35 0.09 -53.58
C PHE A 560 -63.47 0.37 -54.80
N GLY A 561 -62.25 -0.18 -54.82
CA GLY A 561 -61.25 0.06 -55.87
C GLY A 561 -59.86 -0.49 -55.52
N PRO A 562 -58.85 -0.34 -56.38
CA PRO A 562 -57.46 -0.56 -55.97
C PRO A 562 -57.04 0.52 -54.95
N GLU A 563 -56.15 0.18 -54.02
CA GLU A 563 -55.55 1.16 -53.09
C GLU A 563 -54.69 2.19 -53.84
N THR A 564 -53.94 1.73 -54.86
CA THR A 564 -53.13 2.59 -55.72
C THR A 564 -53.60 2.47 -57.16
N GLU A 565 -53.99 3.59 -57.77
CA GLU A 565 -54.42 3.61 -59.17
C GLU A 565 -53.35 3.03 -60.11
N GLY A 566 -53.78 2.25 -61.10
CA GLY A 566 -52.89 1.62 -62.09
C GLY A 566 -52.26 0.29 -61.67
N THR A 567 -52.46 -0.17 -60.43
CA THR A 567 -51.91 -1.45 -59.93
C THR A 567 -52.85 -2.65 -60.11
N GLY A 568 -54.13 -2.39 -60.38
CA GLY A 568 -55.15 -3.40 -60.65
C GLY A 568 -56.56 -2.80 -60.63
N GLU A 569 -57.59 -3.65 -60.72
CA GLU A 569 -59.00 -3.27 -60.69
C GLU A 569 -59.80 -4.12 -59.69
N VAL A 570 -60.87 -3.56 -59.13
CA VAL A 570 -61.77 -4.25 -58.19
C VAL A 570 -63.21 -4.12 -58.66
N SER A 571 -63.93 -5.24 -58.66
CA SER A 571 -65.38 -5.31 -58.87
C SER A 571 -66.09 -5.86 -57.64
N ALA A 572 -67.37 -5.53 -57.45
CA ALA A 572 -68.14 -5.96 -56.28
C ALA A 572 -69.54 -6.48 -56.65
N MET A 573 -70.00 -7.51 -55.95
CA MET A 573 -71.34 -8.10 -56.14
C MET A 573 -71.97 -8.55 -54.82
N ILE A 574 -73.25 -8.25 -54.61
CA ILE A 574 -74.02 -8.82 -53.51
C ILE A 574 -74.26 -10.32 -53.77
N THR A 575 -73.74 -11.16 -52.88
CA THR A 575 -73.73 -12.63 -53.06
C THR A 575 -75.13 -13.26 -53.16
N SER A 576 -76.10 -12.76 -52.38
CA SER A 576 -77.45 -13.32 -52.27
C SER A 576 -78.37 -12.95 -53.45
N THR A 577 -78.23 -11.75 -53.99
CA THR A 577 -79.07 -11.23 -55.08
C THR A 577 -78.36 -11.23 -56.44
N LYS A 578 -77.05 -11.49 -56.46
CA LYS A 578 -76.17 -11.38 -57.63
C LYS A 578 -76.18 -9.98 -58.27
N LEU A 579 -76.51 -8.96 -57.48
CA LEU A 579 -76.47 -7.57 -57.92
C LEU A 579 -75.03 -7.08 -57.97
N VAL A 580 -74.56 -6.67 -59.15
CA VAL A 580 -73.28 -5.97 -59.33
C VAL A 580 -73.42 -4.56 -58.77
N LEU A 581 -72.43 -4.10 -58.04
CA LEU A 581 -72.37 -2.78 -57.44
C LEU A 581 -71.40 -1.90 -58.22
N GLU A 582 -71.66 -0.60 -58.24
CA GLU A 582 -70.70 0.44 -58.62
C GLU A 582 -70.13 1.09 -57.35
N SER A 583 -68.85 1.48 -57.39
CA SER A 583 -68.22 2.19 -56.27
C SER A 583 -68.91 3.55 -56.12
N GLY A 584 -69.55 3.78 -54.98
CA GLY A 584 -70.51 4.88 -54.84
C GLY A 584 -71.93 4.44 -54.48
N ASP A 585 -72.25 3.16 -54.61
CA ASP A 585 -73.60 2.65 -54.36
C ASP A 585 -73.98 2.62 -52.87
N MET A 586 -75.29 2.75 -52.61
CA MET A 586 -75.87 2.66 -51.27
C MET A 586 -76.35 1.23 -50.96
N ILE A 587 -75.99 0.71 -49.79
CA ILE A 587 -76.43 -0.61 -49.31
C ILE A 587 -77.58 -0.40 -48.31
N GLY A 588 -78.83 -0.55 -48.77
CA GLY A 588 -80.03 -0.28 -47.96
C GLY A 588 -80.33 -1.28 -46.83
N ALA A 589 -79.58 -2.38 -46.76
CA ALA A 589 -79.69 -3.40 -45.70
C ALA A 589 -78.35 -4.16 -45.58
N ALA A 590 -78.01 -4.63 -44.38
CA ALA A 590 -76.78 -5.36 -44.14
C ALA A 590 -76.66 -6.58 -45.09
N SER A 591 -75.60 -6.61 -45.91
CA SER A 591 -75.47 -7.56 -47.03
C SER A 591 -74.05 -8.11 -47.13
N TYR A 592 -73.90 -9.38 -47.54
CA TYR A 592 -72.59 -9.95 -47.87
C TYR A 592 -72.21 -9.60 -49.32
N VAL A 593 -71.17 -8.79 -49.46
CA VAL A 593 -70.62 -8.35 -50.74
C VAL A 593 -69.32 -9.13 -51.00
N GLU A 594 -69.20 -9.67 -52.20
CA GLU A 594 -67.99 -10.31 -52.70
C GLU A 594 -67.25 -9.33 -53.60
N PHE A 595 -66.00 -9.04 -53.27
CA PHE A 595 -65.09 -8.19 -54.02
C PHE A 595 -64.12 -9.09 -54.78
N THR A 596 -63.93 -8.81 -56.07
CA THR A 596 -63.00 -9.54 -56.93
C THR A 596 -61.94 -8.59 -57.47
N ALA A 597 -60.67 -8.91 -57.18
CA ALA A 597 -59.50 -8.15 -57.61
C ALA A 597 -58.86 -8.76 -58.87
N THR A 598 -58.49 -7.90 -59.81
CA THR A 598 -57.70 -8.24 -61.00
C THR A 598 -56.43 -7.40 -61.00
N ALA A 599 -55.28 -8.03 -60.70
CA ALA A 599 -54.00 -7.34 -60.64
C ALA A 599 -53.49 -6.95 -62.04
N ALA A 600 -52.80 -5.81 -62.13
CA ALA A 600 -52.06 -5.41 -63.33
C ALA A 600 -50.79 -6.25 -63.52
N GLU A 601 -50.14 -6.14 -64.69
CA GLU A 601 -48.94 -6.93 -65.01
C GLU A 601 -47.80 -6.69 -64.00
N GLY A 602 -47.28 -7.79 -63.45
CA GLY A 602 -46.22 -7.76 -62.44
C GLY A 602 -46.67 -7.40 -61.02
N TYR A 603 -47.98 -7.43 -60.73
CA TYR A 603 -48.55 -7.29 -59.40
C TYR A 603 -49.40 -8.52 -59.01
N GLU A 604 -49.55 -8.74 -57.72
CA GLU A 604 -50.50 -9.68 -57.12
C GLU A 604 -51.25 -9.02 -55.97
N VAL A 605 -52.36 -9.64 -55.55
CA VAL A 605 -53.10 -9.14 -54.38
C VAL A 605 -52.27 -9.43 -53.14
N ALA A 606 -51.81 -8.36 -52.49
CA ALA A 606 -51.05 -8.45 -51.25
C ALA A 606 -51.98 -8.43 -50.03
N ASP A 607 -53.08 -7.68 -50.10
CA ASP A 607 -54.04 -7.56 -49.01
C ASP A 607 -55.39 -6.97 -49.51
N TRP A 608 -56.41 -7.00 -48.65
CA TRP A 608 -57.62 -6.21 -48.76
C TRP A 608 -57.74 -5.28 -47.56
N LEU A 609 -58.08 -4.01 -47.78
CA LEU A 609 -58.39 -3.05 -46.74
C LEU A 609 -59.90 -2.84 -46.64
N VAL A 610 -60.43 -2.79 -45.42
CA VAL A 610 -61.80 -2.36 -45.15
C VAL A 610 -61.77 -1.15 -44.23
N ASN A 611 -62.12 0.01 -44.78
CA ASN A 611 -61.95 1.34 -44.19
C ASN A 611 -60.48 1.60 -43.82
N GLY A 612 -59.57 1.35 -44.77
CA GLY A 612 -58.13 1.49 -44.57
C GLY A 612 -57.49 0.43 -43.66
N ILE A 613 -58.26 -0.56 -43.18
CA ILE A 613 -57.76 -1.57 -42.25
C ILE A 613 -57.56 -2.90 -42.96
N SER A 614 -56.31 -3.36 -42.93
CA SER A 614 -55.88 -4.68 -43.40
C SER A 614 -56.80 -5.81 -42.94
N GLN A 615 -57.11 -6.71 -43.88
CA GLN A 615 -57.89 -7.91 -43.62
C GLN A 615 -57.00 -9.16 -43.63
N GLY A 616 -55.73 -9.05 -44.05
CA GLY A 616 -54.77 -10.15 -44.12
C GLY A 616 -55.14 -11.19 -45.18
N VAL A 617 -55.85 -10.76 -46.24
CA VAL A 617 -56.39 -11.65 -47.28
C VAL A 617 -55.62 -11.38 -48.57
N ALA A 618 -54.89 -12.38 -49.07
CA ALA A 618 -54.13 -12.28 -50.32
C ALA A 618 -54.84 -12.97 -51.50
N GLU A 619 -56.00 -13.57 -51.26
CA GLU A 619 -56.81 -14.16 -52.31
C GLU A 619 -57.44 -13.10 -53.22
N LYS A 620 -57.66 -13.48 -54.49
CA LYS A 620 -58.31 -12.61 -55.49
C LYS A 620 -59.77 -12.27 -55.16
N ILE A 621 -60.39 -13.02 -54.26
CA ILE A 621 -61.79 -12.86 -53.87
C ILE A 621 -61.85 -12.61 -52.37
N PHE A 622 -62.52 -11.53 -51.98
CA PHE A 622 -62.74 -11.17 -50.59
C PHE A 622 -64.22 -10.93 -50.32
N ALA A 623 -64.79 -11.64 -49.34
CA ALA A 623 -66.19 -11.49 -48.97
C ALA A 623 -66.31 -10.72 -47.64
N TYR A 624 -67.10 -9.66 -47.63
CA TYR A 624 -67.32 -8.84 -46.44
C TYR A 624 -68.80 -8.56 -46.21
N LYS A 625 -69.25 -8.70 -44.96
CA LYS A 625 -70.60 -8.33 -44.55
C LYS A 625 -70.67 -6.84 -44.29
N VAL A 626 -71.10 -6.08 -45.29
CA VAL A 626 -71.34 -4.64 -45.17
C VAL A 626 -72.51 -4.42 -44.22
N PRO A 627 -72.30 -3.80 -43.03
CA PRO A 627 -73.38 -3.53 -42.09
C PRO A 627 -74.34 -2.45 -42.62
N LYS A 628 -75.60 -2.49 -42.16
CA LYS A 628 -76.60 -1.46 -42.47
C LYS A 628 -76.17 -0.13 -41.86
N ASP A 629 -76.41 0.98 -42.56
CA ASP A 629 -76.17 2.35 -42.08
C ASP A 629 -74.70 2.62 -41.67
N THR A 630 -73.72 2.06 -42.40
CA THR A 630 -72.28 2.27 -42.15
C THR A 630 -71.51 2.57 -43.44
N ARG A 631 -70.51 3.46 -43.37
CA ARG A 631 -69.58 3.69 -44.48
C ARG A 631 -68.56 2.55 -44.52
N VAL A 632 -68.47 1.91 -45.68
CA VAL A 632 -67.50 0.85 -45.94
C VAL A 632 -66.73 1.22 -47.20
N ASP A 633 -65.42 1.25 -47.09
CA ASP A 633 -64.48 1.48 -48.16
C ASP A 633 -63.63 0.22 -48.31
N VAL A 634 -63.72 -0.48 -49.43
CA VAL A 634 -62.96 -1.72 -49.65
C VAL A 634 -61.87 -1.48 -50.69
N ARG A 635 -60.61 -1.67 -50.33
CA ARG A 635 -59.48 -1.47 -51.24
C ARG A 635 -58.70 -2.76 -51.42
N ALA A 636 -58.42 -3.14 -52.66
CA ALA A 636 -57.44 -4.20 -52.90
C ALA A 636 -56.05 -3.57 -52.93
N VAL A 637 -55.15 -4.08 -52.09
CA VAL A 637 -53.73 -3.71 -52.12
C VAL A 637 -53.04 -4.65 -53.09
N PHE A 638 -52.44 -4.08 -54.12
CA PHE A 638 -51.63 -4.81 -55.08
C PHE A 638 -50.16 -4.49 -54.85
N ASP A 639 -49.31 -5.52 -54.85
CA ASP A 639 -47.86 -5.35 -54.70
C ASP A 639 -47.11 -6.33 -55.62
N ARG A 640 -45.79 -6.14 -55.76
CA ARG A 640 -44.92 -7.05 -56.50
C ARG A 640 -44.89 -8.43 -55.85
N PRO A 641 -44.64 -9.52 -56.60
CA PRO A 641 -44.43 -10.84 -56.03
C PRO A 641 -43.31 -10.87 -54.98
N VAL A 642 -43.40 -11.82 -54.06
CA VAL A 642 -42.34 -12.10 -53.08
C VAL A 642 -41.25 -12.96 -53.73
N TYR A 643 -39.99 -12.60 -53.51
CA TYR A 643 -38.81 -13.35 -53.89
C TYR A 643 -38.01 -13.72 -52.65
N LYS A 644 -37.43 -14.91 -52.64
CA LYS A 644 -36.61 -15.38 -51.54
C LYS A 644 -35.19 -14.87 -51.70
N ILE A 645 -34.72 -14.12 -50.71
CA ILE A 645 -33.34 -13.61 -50.67
C ILE A 645 -32.60 -14.33 -49.56
N THR A 646 -31.43 -14.87 -49.85
CA THR A 646 -30.55 -15.47 -48.84
C THR A 646 -29.19 -14.78 -48.84
N TRP A 647 -28.55 -14.74 -47.69
CA TRP A 647 -27.21 -14.20 -47.57
C TRP A 647 -26.36 -15.01 -46.59
N SER A 648 -25.08 -15.10 -46.90
CA SER A 648 -24.11 -15.92 -46.19
C SER A 648 -22.73 -15.30 -46.24
N ALA A 649 -21.82 -15.77 -45.39
CA ALA A 649 -20.41 -15.45 -45.41
C ALA A 649 -19.61 -16.74 -45.58
N ASP A 650 -18.53 -16.72 -46.37
CA ASP A 650 -17.52 -17.78 -46.31
C ASP A 650 -16.28 -17.32 -45.54
N GLY A 651 -15.83 -18.14 -44.59
CA GLY A 651 -14.77 -17.77 -43.66
C GLY A 651 -15.27 -17.14 -42.35
N ALA A 652 -14.39 -16.43 -41.65
CA ALA A 652 -14.64 -15.82 -40.34
C ALA A 652 -15.06 -14.35 -40.51
N GLY A 653 -16.35 -14.14 -40.72
CA GLY A 653 -16.96 -12.82 -40.86
C GLY A 653 -18.47 -12.94 -40.91
N GLN A 654 -19.14 -11.80 -40.75
CA GLN A 654 -20.60 -11.70 -40.77
C GLN A 654 -21.06 -10.85 -41.96
N ILE A 655 -22.32 -11.01 -42.32
CA ILE A 655 -22.97 -10.22 -43.36
C ILE A 655 -24.29 -9.68 -42.78
N GLU A 656 -24.43 -8.36 -42.81
CA GLU A 656 -25.68 -7.69 -42.46
C GLU A 656 -26.44 -7.31 -43.73
N ALA A 657 -27.76 -7.41 -43.68
CA ALA A 657 -28.64 -7.07 -44.79
C ALA A 657 -29.65 -6.00 -44.36
N GLU A 658 -29.91 -5.05 -45.25
CA GLU A 658 -30.83 -3.93 -45.06
C GLU A 658 -31.75 -3.81 -46.27
N ASN A 659 -33.06 -3.73 -46.04
CA ASN A 659 -34.02 -3.30 -47.03
C ASN A 659 -34.10 -1.77 -47.03
N VAL A 660 -33.27 -1.16 -47.88
CA VAL A 660 -33.12 0.30 -48.00
C VAL A 660 -34.43 0.97 -48.39
N THR A 661 -35.33 0.26 -49.09
CA THR A 661 -36.61 0.84 -49.53
C THR A 661 -37.58 1.06 -48.37
N SER A 662 -37.56 0.20 -47.36
CA SER A 662 -38.39 0.34 -46.15
C SER A 662 -37.64 0.91 -44.95
N GLY A 663 -36.31 1.05 -45.04
CA GLY A 663 -35.45 1.44 -43.91
C GLY A 663 -35.35 0.34 -42.83
N GLU A 664 -35.58 -0.92 -43.22
CA GLU A 664 -35.64 -2.06 -42.31
C GLU A 664 -34.34 -2.86 -42.33
N THR A 665 -33.79 -3.14 -41.14
CA THR A 665 -32.70 -4.11 -40.99
C THR A 665 -33.25 -5.54 -41.04
N LEU A 666 -32.66 -6.38 -41.90
CA LEU A 666 -33.08 -7.77 -42.09
C LEU A 666 -32.22 -8.67 -41.21
N TYR A 667 -32.87 -9.42 -40.32
CA TYR A 667 -32.21 -10.34 -39.39
C TYR A 667 -32.24 -11.78 -39.89
N GLY A 668 -31.18 -12.55 -39.62
CA GLY A 668 -31.04 -13.95 -40.02
C GLY A 668 -30.19 -14.14 -41.27
N GLU A 669 -30.46 -15.19 -42.04
CA GLU A 669 -29.71 -15.57 -43.26
C GLU A 669 -30.62 -15.58 -44.51
N SER A 670 -31.90 -15.24 -44.35
CA SER A 670 -32.85 -15.16 -45.45
C SER A 670 -34.05 -14.29 -45.11
N ALA A 671 -34.61 -13.62 -46.12
CA ALA A 671 -35.86 -12.89 -46.03
C ALA A 671 -36.68 -13.04 -47.31
N ASP A 672 -38.00 -13.02 -47.13
CA ASP A 672 -38.99 -12.97 -48.20
C ASP A 672 -39.23 -11.50 -48.57
N ILE A 673 -38.65 -11.07 -49.69
CA ILE A 673 -38.62 -9.67 -50.11
C ILE A 673 -39.50 -9.47 -51.35
N ARG A 674 -40.44 -8.54 -51.25
CA ARG A 674 -41.26 -8.11 -52.39
C ARG A 674 -40.38 -7.52 -53.48
N GLY A 675 -40.72 -7.75 -54.75
CA GLY A 675 -39.99 -7.21 -55.90
C GLY A 675 -39.90 -5.68 -55.92
N ASP A 676 -38.94 -5.15 -56.67
CA ASP A 676 -38.61 -3.72 -56.81
C ASP A 676 -37.98 -3.06 -55.58
N ARG A 677 -37.68 -3.82 -54.52
CA ARG A 677 -36.97 -3.32 -53.33
C ARG A 677 -35.47 -3.25 -53.59
N MET A 678 -34.84 -2.21 -53.06
CA MET A 678 -33.40 -2.03 -52.99
C MET A 678 -32.87 -2.66 -51.71
N LEU A 679 -31.86 -3.51 -51.84
CA LEU A 679 -31.18 -4.15 -50.73
C LEU A 679 -29.72 -3.71 -50.64
N LYS A 680 -29.21 -3.60 -49.42
CA LYS A 680 -27.80 -3.34 -49.13
C LYS A 680 -27.28 -4.45 -48.23
N PHE A 681 -26.12 -4.99 -48.58
CA PHE A 681 -25.39 -5.97 -47.80
C PHE A 681 -24.07 -5.39 -47.35
N THR A 682 -23.75 -5.51 -46.06
CA THR A 682 -22.51 -5.02 -45.46
C THR A 682 -21.75 -6.20 -44.89
N ALA A 683 -20.51 -6.41 -45.35
CA ALA A 683 -19.62 -7.42 -44.81
C ALA A 683 -18.95 -6.87 -43.56
N ILE A 684 -18.94 -7.67 -42.49
CA ILE A 684 -18.29 -7.34 -41.23
C ILE A 684 -17.20 -8.40 -41.02
N PRO A 685 -15.94 -8.08 -41.39
CA PRO A 685 -14.84 -9.01 -41.17
C PRO A 685 -14.61 -9.22 -39.67
N ASP A 686 -14.37 -10.47 -39.24
CA ASP A 686 -13.87 -10.74 -37.89
C ASP A 686 -12.46 -10.13 -37.72
N GLN A 687 -11.98 -10.08 -36.47
CA GLN A 687 -10.64 -9.58 -36.16
C GLN A 687 -9.57 -10.27 -37.04
N TYR A 688 -8.74 -9.47 -37.71
CA TYR A 688 -7.70 -9.91 -38.66
C TYR A 688 -8.19 -10.51 -39.98
N MET A 689 -9.46 -10.31 -40.34
CA MET A 689 -9.97 -10.59 -41.68
C MET A 689 -10.23 -9.27 -42.45
N GLU A 690 -10.33 -9.37 -43.77
CA GLU A 690 -10.80 -8.32 -44.66
C GLU A 690 -11.77 -8.90 -45.69
N CYS A 691 -12.76 -8.11 -46.12
CA CYS A 691 -13.65 -8.51 -47.19
C CYS A 691 -12.88 -8.50 -48.51
N THR A 692 -12.99 -9.57 -49.27
CA THR A 692 -12.38 -9.72 -50.60
C THR A 692 -13.38 -9.51 -51.73
N GLY A 693 -14.69 -9.56 -51.42
CA GLY A 693 -15.74 -9.39 -52.41
C GLY A 693 -17.03 -10.14 -52.08
N TYR A 694 -17.92 -10.23 -53.07
CA TYR A 694 -19.21 -10.93 -52.98
C TYR A 694 -19.47 -11.81 -54.20
N THR A 695 -20.18 -12.91 -53.99
CA THR A 695 -20.83 -13.70 -55.06
C THR A 695 -22.34 -13.51 -54.96
N VAL A 696 -22.99 -13.20 -56.09
CA VAL A 696 -24.45 -13.06 -56.19
C VAL A 696 -24.98 -14.05 -57.22
N LYS A 697 -25.90 -14.92 -56.80
CA LYS A 697 -26.57 -15.90 -57.66
C LYS A 697 -28.03 -15.54 -57.81
N THR A 698 -28.49 -15.45 -59.04
CA THR A 698 -29.90 -15.19 -59.39
C THR A 698 -30.37 -16.24 -60.40
N SER A 699 -31.65 -16.21 -60.78
CA SER A 699 -32.16 -17.04 -61.89
C SER A 699 -31.46 -16.77 -63.23
N ASP A 700 -30.85 -15.60 -63.40
CA ASP A 700 -30.19 -15.17 -64.63
C ASP A 700 -28.70 -15.58 -64.68
N GLY A 701 -28.14 -16.07 -63.56
CA GLY A 701 -26.75 -16.55 -63.46
C GLY A 701 -26.01 -16.11 -62.20
N GLU A 702 -24.74 -16.48 -62.11
CA GLU A 702 -23.82 -16.13 -61.02
C GLU A 702 -22.89 -14.98 -61.44
N LYS A 703 -22.69 -14.01 -60.55
CA LYS A 703 -21.78 -12.88 -60.76
C LYS A 703 -20.93 -12.65 -59.52
N GLN A 704 -19.64 -12.41 -59.72
CA GLN A 704 -18.67 -12.10 -58.67
C GLN A 704 -18.32 -10.61 -58.70
N TYR A 705 -18.08 -10.05 -57.52
CA TYR A 705 -17.68 -8.67 -57.28
C TYR A 705 -16.45 -8.68 -56.39
N SER A 706 -15.37 -8.02 -56.79
CA SER A 706 -14.22 -7.80 -55.89
C SER A 706 -14.46 -6.59 -54.97
N ALA A 707 -13.87 -6.59 -53.78
CA ALA A 707 -13.96 -5.45 -52.84
C ALA A 707 -13.44 -4.14 -53.46
N SER A 708 -12.51 -4.21 -54.42
CA SER A 708 -12.01 -3.05 -55.17
C SER A 708 -12.96 -2.50 -56.23
N GLU A 709 -13.87 -3.33 -56.75
CA GLU A 709 -14.94 -2.89 -57.65
C GLU A 709 -16.14 -2.29 -56.89
N LEU A 710 -16.22 -2.59 -55.60
CA LEU A 710 -17.21 -2.09 -54.67
C LEU A 710 -16.64 -0.92 -53.85
N ASN A 711 -17.48 -0.23 -53.08
CA ASN A 711 -17.02 0.77 -52.12
C ASN A 711 -16.52 0.09 -50.83
N GLY A 712 -15.56 -0.82 -50.95
CA GLY A 712 -15.08 -1.68 -49.85
C GLY A 712 -16.06 -2.81 -49.53
N ASP A 713 -16.56 -2.81 -48.29
CA ASP A 713 -17.30 -3.93 -47.67
C ASP A 713 -18.82 -3.86 -47.92
N VAL A 714 -19.28 -3.22 -49.00
CA VAL A 714 -20.71 -2.97 -49.25
C VAL A 714 -21.11 -3.38 -50.66
N LEU A 715 -22.15 -4.21 -50.75
CA LEU A 715 -22.85 -4.56 -51.98
C LEU A 715 -24.27 -3.99 -51.98
N VAL A 716 -24.70 -3.41 -53.10
CA VAL A 716 -26.08 -2.91 -53.29
C VAL A 716 -26.75 -3.67 -54.43
N ILE A 717 -27.96 -4.17 -54.18
CA ILE A 717 -28.88 -4.70 -55.19
C ILE A 717 -29.98 -3.66 -55.38
N ASP A 718 -29.92 -2.93 -56.49
CA ASP A 718 -30.80 -1.78 -56.75
C ASP A 718 -32.29 -2.16 -56.84
N LYS A 719 -32.58 -3.37 -57.33
CA LYS A 719 -33.94 -3.83 -57.59
C LYS A 719 -34.04 -5.36 -57.53
N VAL A 720 -34.79 -5.89 -56.57
CA VAL A 720 -35.11 -7.33 -56.50
C VAL A 720 -36.10 -7.69 -57.62
N SER A 721 -35.74 -8.66 -58.46
CA SER A 721 -36.60 -9.16 -59.55
C SER A 721 -36.70 -10.68 -59.65
N SER A 722 -35.94 -11.41 -58.82
CA SER A 722 -35.90 -12.87 -58.75
C SER A 722 -35.37 -13.31 -57.38
N ASP A 723 -35.50 -14.60 -57.06
CA ASP A 723 -34.77 -15.20 -55.94
C ASP A 723 -33.27 -14.94 -56.11
N THR A 724 -32.60 -14.62 -55.00
CA THR A 724 -31.19 -14.17 -55.00
C THR A 724 -30.44 -14.72 -53.79
N ASP A 725 -29.28 -15.34 -54.03
CA ASP A 725 -28.37 -15.78 -52.97
C ASP A 725 -27.08 -14.93 -53.01
N VAL A 726 -26.73 -14.33 -51.87
CA VAL A 726 -25.54 -13.49 -51.69
C VAL A 726 -24.53 -14.17 -50.77
N THR A 727 -23.26 -14.19 -51.15
CA THR A 727 -22.17 -14.69 -50.30
C THR A 727 -21.08 -13.64 -50.20
N ALA A 728 -20.75 -13.18 -48.98
CA ALA A 728 -19.58 -12.34 -48.72
C ALA A 728 -18.32 -13.21 -48.54
N HIS A 729 -17.19 -12.76 -49.09
CA HIS A 729 -15.93 -13.48 -49.06
C HIS A 729 -14.89 -12.82 -48.18
N PHE A 730 -14.25 -13.57 -47.28
CA PHE A 730 -13.25 -13.04 -46.34
C PHE A 730 -11.88 -13.71 -46.48
N SER A 731 -10.81 -12.93 -46.30
CA SER A 731 -9.44 -13.44 -46.21
C SER A 731 -8.66 -12.77 -45.09
N LYS A 732 -7.56 -13.38 -44.63
CA LYS A 732 -6.75 -12.83 -43.55
C LYS A 732 -6.06 -11.54 -43.98
N LYS A 733 -6.17 -10.51 -43.15
CA LYS A 733 -5.49 -9.24 -43.30
C LYS A 733 -3.97 -9.41 -43.11
N GLU A 734 -3.18 -8.96 -44.08
CA GLU A 734 -1.72 -8.96 -43.99
C GLU A 734 -1.24 -7.77 -43.15
N LEU A 735 -0.88 -8.01 -41.89
CA LEU A 735 -0.30 -6.99 -41.00
C LEU A 735 1.19 -6.84 -41.27
N LYS A 736 1.68 -5.60 -41.28
CA LYS A 736 3.10 -5.27 -41.47
C LYS A 736 3.61 -4.38 -40.34
N ALA A 737 4.84 -4.60 -39.91
CA ALA A 737 5.56 -3.82 -38.90
C ALA A 737 6.85 -3.23 -39.49
N VAL A 738 7.14 -1.96 -39.20
CA VAL A 738 8.39 -1.30 -39.60
C VAL A 738 9.44 -1.52 -38.52
N ILE A 739 10.61 -2.06 -38.91
CA ILE A 739 11.70 -2.36 -37.97
C ILE A 739 12.82 -1.34 -38.15
N THR A 740 13.03 -0.48 -37.15
CA THR A 740 14.05 0.56 -37.15
C THR A 740 15.15 0.20 -36.16
N PHE A 741 16.41 0.32 -36.58
CA PHE A 741 17.56 0.15 -35.70
C PHE A 741 18.77 0.99 -36.11
N ALA A 742 19.54 1.45 -35.12
CA ALA A 742 20.76 2.21 -35.33
C ALA A 742 21.69 2.16 -34.10
N ALA A 743 22.97 2.46 -34.32
CA ALA A 743 23.92 2.73 -33.25
C ALA A 743 23.79 4.19 -32.80
N ASN A 744 24.12 4.49 -31.54
CA ASN A 744 24.22 5.86 -31.02
C ASN A 744 25.20 6.71 -31.84
N ASP A 745 26.29 6.09 -32.29
CA ASP A 745 27.28 6.70 -33.17
C ASP A 745 27.85 5.60 -34.10
N PRO A 746 27.71 5.73 -35.43
CA PRO A 746 28.21 4.75 -36.38
C PRO A 746 29.74 4.64 -36.40
N ASP A 747 30.48 5.62 -35.89
CA ASP A 747 31.94 5.57 -35.78
C ASP A 747 32.40 4.69 -34.61
N LEU A 748 31.52 4.43 -33.62
CA LEU A 748 31.81 3.62 -32.43
C LEU A 748 31.43 2.15 -32.57
N GLY A 749 30.62 1.80 -33.57
CA GLY A 749 30.21 0.42 -33.82
C GLY A 749 29.04 0.30 -34.79
N THR A 750 28.66 -0.93 -35.11
CA THR A 750 27.57 -1.21 -36.05
C THR A 750 26.50 -2.10 -35.44
N VAL A 751 25.26 -1.96 -35.90
CA VAL A 751 24.15 -2.86 -35.59
C VAL A 751 23.56 -3.39 -36.89
N SER A 752 23.28 -4.69 -36.91
CA SER A 752 22.61 -5.39 -38.01
C SER A 752 21.41 -6.16 -37.47
N ALA A 753 20.43 -6.48 -38.31
CA ALA A 753 19.27 -7.25 -37.89
C ALA A 753 18.87 -8.32 -38.91
N VAL A 754 18.34 -9.42 -38.40
CA VAL A 754 17.69 -10.48 -39.18
C VAL A 754 16.27 -10.69 -38.71
N TYR A 755 15.36 -10.96 -39.65
CA TYR A 755 13.92 -11.14 -39.38
C TYR A 755 13.45 -12.53 -39.77
N GLY A 756 12.53 -13.08 -38.98
CA GLY A 756 11.84 -14.33 -39.26
C GLY A 756 12.63 -15.58 -38.92
N THR A 757 11.99 -16.74 -39.07
CA THR A 757 12.58 -18.06 -38.76
C THR A 757 13.71 -18.45 -39.70
N ASP A 758 13.75 -17.86 -40.90
CA ASP A 758 14.82 -18.00 -41.89
C ASP A 758 16.00 -17.05 -41.65
N LYS A 759 15.91 -16.17 -40.63
CA LYS A 759 16.94 -15.19 -40.25
C LYS A 759 17.40 -14.35 -41.46
N LYS A 760 16.44 -13.85 -42.23
CA LYS A 760 16.72 -13.02 -43.40
C LYS A 760 17.25 -11.65 -42.95
N ALA A 761 18.39 -11.23 -43.50
CA ALA A 761 18.93 -9.90 -43.23
C ALA A 761 17.96 -8.79 -43.68
N ILE A 762 17.76 -7.80 -42.82
CA ILE A 762 16.91 -6.63 -43.06
C ILE A 762 17.71 -5.34 -42.88
N VAL A 763 17.22 -4.27 -43.50
CA VAL A 763 17.76 -2.91 -43.36
C VAL A 763 16.85 -2.11 -42.42
N SER A 764 17.44 -1.19 -41.66
CA SER A 764 16.69 -0.29 -40.78
C SER A 764 15.64 0.51 -41.58
N GLY A 765 14.39 0.46 -41.12
CA GLY A 765 13.21 1.03 -41.78
C GLY A 765 12.46 0.06 -42.70
N ASP A 766 12.90 -1.19 -42.85
CA ASP A 766 12.19 -2.20 -43.65
C ASP A 766 10.84 -2.58 -43.01
N SER A 767 9.82 -2.78 -43.87
CA SER A 767 8.50 -3.27 -43.47
C SER A 767 8.44 -4.80 -43.62
N GLN A 768 8.13 -5.51 -42.52
CA GLN A 768 8.09 -6.96 -42.45
C GLN A 768 6.70 -7.47 -42.05
N ILE A 769 6.35 -8.70 -42.43
CA ILE A 769 5.08 -9.33 -42.05
C ILE A 769 5.05 -9.54 -40.55
N ALA A 770 4.04 -9.00 -39.87
CA ALA A 770 3.89 -9.04 -38.42
C ALA A 770 3.88 -10.47 -37.83
N GLY A 771 4.43 -10.61 -36.62
CA GLY A 771 4.49 -11.85 -35.85
C GLY A 771 5.80 -12.64 -35.99
N GLY A 772 6.79 -12.13 -36.72
CA GLY A 772 8.13 -12.70 -36.80
C GLY A 772 9.04 -12.22 -35.68
N ASP A 773 10.09 -13.00 -35.41
CA ASP A 773 11.15 -12.63 -34.47
C ASP A 773 12.22 -11.79 -35.18
N VAL A 774 12.83 -10.86 -34.47
CA VAL A 774 13.96 -10.05 -34.95
C VAL A 774 15.13 -10.24 -34.01
N ILE A 775 16.30 -10.54 -34.59
CA ILE A 775 17.56 -10.61 -33.84
C ILE A 775 18.42 -9.45 -34.31
N PHE A 776 18.74 -8.54 -33.40
CA PHE A 776 19.68 -7.45 -33.60
C PHE A 776 21.06 -7.90 -33.10
N THR A 777 22.10 -7.69 -33.90
CA THR A 777 23.48 -8.03 -33.55
C THR A 777 24.32 -6.76 -33.59
N ALA A 778 24.93 -6.43 -32.45
CA ALA A 778 25.83 -5.31 -32.28
C ALA A 778 27.29 -5.75 -32.41
N ALA A 779 28.08 -4.96 -33.14
CA ALA A 779 29.51 -5.15 -33.32
C ALA A 779 30.23 -3.83 -32.96
N PRO A 780 30.81 -3.71 -31.76
CA PRO A 780 31.58 -2.53 -31.36
C PRO A 780 32.84 -2.37 -32.21
N ALA A 781 33.27 -1.13 -32.43
CA ALA A 781 34.57 -0.83 -33.04
C ALA A 781 35.72 -1.11 -32.04
N GLU A 782 36.95 -1.14 -32.54
CA GLU A 782 38.14 -1.35 -31.70
C GLU A 782 38.23 -0.29 -30.59
N GLY A 783 38.43 -0.73 -29.34
CA GLY A 783 38.46 0.16 -28.17
C GLY A 783 37.08 0.57 -27.63
N GLN A 784 35.99 0.07 -28.21
CA GLN A 784 34.62 0.33 -27.75
C GLN A 784 33.99 -0.92 -27.13
N MET A 785 33.00 -0.73 -26.27
CA MET A 785 32.15 -1.79 -25.71
C MET A 785 30.67 -1.41 -25.83
N ILE A 786 29.80 -2.41 -25.76
CA ILE A 786 28.34 -2.19 -25.72
C ILE A 786 27.96 -1.80 -24.31
N GLU A 787 27.41 -0.58 -24.15
CA GLU A 787 26.84 -0.14 -22.87
C GLU A 787 25.47 -0.77 -22.64
N GLY A 788 24.63 -0.84 -23.69
CA GLY A 788 23.30 -1.45 -23.62
C GLY A 788 22.44 -1.23 -24.87
N TRP A 789 21.20 -1.73 -24.80
CA TRP A 789 20.18 -1.60 -25.84
C TRP A 789 19.04 -0.67 -25.39
N TYR A 790 18.51 0.14 -26.31
CA TYR A 790 17.64 1.27 -26.00
C TYR A 790 16.43 1.36 -26.95
N LYS A 791 15.35 1.98 -26.47
CA LYS A 791 14.11 2.19 -27.24
C LYS A 791 14.14 3.45 -28.10
N ASN A 792 15.03 4.39 -27.77
CA ASN A 792 15.11 5.71 -28.40
C ASN A 792 16.53 6.03 -28.91
N PRO A 793 16.65 6.90 -29.94
CA PRO A 793 17.92 7.19 -30.59
C PRO A 793 18.92 7.93 -29.71
N GLU A 794 18.46 8.68 -28.70
CA GLU A 794 19.33 9.35 -27.72
C GLU A 794 19.93 8.38 -26.70
N CYS A 795 19.51 7.10 -26.72
CA CYS A 795 19.93 6.06 -25.80
C CYS A 795 19.77 6.46 -24.32
N THR A 796 18.57 6.94 -23.97
CA THR A 796 18.20 7.32 -22.60
C THR A 796 17.20 6.36 -21.98
N GLU A 797 16.45 5.60 -22.79
CA GLU A 797 15.48 4.61 -22.35
C GLU A 797 15.98 3.19 -22.62
N ALA A 798 16.60 2.57 -21.61
CA ALA A 798 17.13 1.21 -21.72
C ALA A 798 15.99 0.19 -21.94
N ILE A 799 16.27 -0.85 -22.73
CA ILE A 799 15.38 -2.00 -22.88
C ILE A 799 15.56 -2.89 -21.65
N GLU A 800 14.49 -3.05 -20.87
CA GLU A 800 14.48 -3.89 -19.68
C GLU A 800 14.91 -5.34 -20.00
N GLY A 801 15.73 -5.91 -19.11
CA GLY A 801 16.25 -7.28 -19.27
C GLY A 801 17.46 -7.40 -20.21
N THR A 802 18.01 -6.29 -20.71
CA THR A 802 19.28 -6.29 -21.44
C THR A 802 20.45 -5.97 -20.50
N ASN A 803 21.61 -6.58 -20.76
CA ASN A 803 22.82 -6.42 -19.96
C ASN A 803 23.89 -5.63 -20.73
N GLN A 804 24.84 -5.07 -19.98
CA GLN A 804 26.08 -4.51 -20.55
C GLN A 804 26.81 -5.60 -21.35
N GLU A 805 27.46 -5.22 -22.45
CA GLU A 805 28.19 -6.13 -23.36
C GLU A 805 27.36 -7.20 -24.07
N GLN A 806 26.03 -7.14 -23.99
CA GLN A 806 25.16 -8.08 -24.67
C GLN A 806 25.26 -7.89 -26.21
N PRO A 807 25.82 -8.86 -26.95
CA PRO A 807 26.07 -8.70 -28.39
C PRO A 807 24.81 -8.84 -29.25
N GLU A 808 23.76 -9.48 -28.72
CA GLU A 808 22.51 -9.72 -29.43
C GLU A 808 21.29 -9.38 -28.60
N TYR A 809 20.31 -8.72 -29.20
CA TYR A 809 18.98 -8.50 -28.64
C TYR A 809 17.92 -9.14 -29.54
N SER A 810 16.99 -9.89 -28.97
CA SER A 810 15.93 -10.57 -29.73
C SER A 810 14.56 -10.07 -29.31
N ALA A 811 13.81 -9.51 -30.26
CA ALA A 811 12.40 -9.19 -30.09
C ALA A 811 11.55 -10.30 -30.70
N HIS A 812 10.67 -10.91 -29.91
CA HIS A 812 9.84 -12.03 -30.35
C HIS A 812 8.45 -11.57 -30.76
N ALA A 813 7.92 -12.17 -31.83
CA ALA A 813 6.56 -11.94 -32.33
C ALA A 813 6.21 -10.45 -32.48
N VAL A 814 6.91 -9.75 -33.37
CA VAL A 814 6.74 -8.30 -33.57
C VAL A 814 5.46 -8.00 -34.36
N TYR A 815 4.44 -7.46 -33.69
CA TYR A 815 3.13 -7.16 -34.31
C TYR A 815 2.91 -5.67 -34.67
N ALA A 816 3.82 -4.80 -34.24
CA ALA A 816 3.76 -3.35 -34.47
C ALA A 816 5.18 -2.80 -34.71
N ASP A 817 5.28 -1.54 -35.12
CA ASP A 817 6.56 -0.89 -35.39
C ASP A 817 7.50 -1.00 -34.18
N LEU A 818 8.74 -1.40 -34.46
CA LEU A 818 9.77 -1.67 -33.44
C LEU A 818 10.99 -0.81 -33.73
N ALA A 819 11.41 -0.03 -32.74
CA ALA A 819 12.65 0.76 -32.78
C ALA A 819 13.63 0.24 -31.73
N VAL A 820 14.85 -0.09 -32.14
CA VAL A 820 15.90 -0.64 -31.26
C VAL A 820 17.24 0.04 -31.55
N TYR A 821 17.85 0.61 -30.53
CA TYR A 821 19.13 1.29 -30.63
C TYR A 821 20.17 0.60 -29.76
N VAL A 822 21.44 0.63 -30.16
CA VAL A 822 22.56 0.15 -29.34
C VAL A 822 23.48 1.33 -29.02
N LYS A 823 23.91 1.40 -27.76
CA LYS A 823 24.90 2.40 -27.33
C LYS A 823 26.27 1.76 -27.19
N PHE A 824 27.23 2.28 -27.95
CA PHE A 824 28.64 1.99 -27.79
C PHE A 824 29.30 3.11 -26.99
N VAL A 825 30.20 2.72 -26.10
CA VAL A 825 31.03 3.62 -25.28
C VAL A 825 32.47 3.14 -25.31
N GLU A 826 33.41 4.05 -25.03
CA GLU A 826 34.82 3.69 -24.92
C GLU A 826 35.02 2.69 -23.77
N ILE A 827 35.89 1.69 -23.96
CA ILE A 827 36.21 0.72 -22.90
C ILE A 827 36.78 1.49 -21.71
N PRO A 828 36.14 1.45 -20.53
CA PRO A 828 36.57 2.23 -19.38
C PRO A 828 37.89 1.70 -18.82
N GLU A 829 38.65 2.60 -18.19
CA GLU A 829 39.85 2.25 -17.43
C GLU A 829 39.58 2.30 -15.93
N TYR A 830 39.96 1.23 -15.24
CA TYR A 830 39.89 1.12 -13.80
C TYR A 830 41.23 1.45 -13.15
N THR A 831 41.15 2.05 -11.98
CA THR A 831 42.30 2.38 -11.13
C THR A 831 42.64 1.20 -10.24
N VAL A 832 43.89 0.74 -10.30
CA VAL A 832 44.40 -0.21 -9.30
C VAL A 832 45.45 0.48 -8.45
N LYS A 833 45.17 0.60 -7.14
CA LYS A 833 46.13 1.13 -6.17
C LYS A 833 47.12 0.04 -5.80
N LEU A 834 48.41 0.36 -5.90
CA LEU A 834 49.51 -0.55 -5.68
C LEU A 834 50.47 0.02 -4.63
N GLY A 835 50.95 -0.84 -3.73
CA GLY A 835 51.95 -0.41 -2.76
C GLY A 835 52.59 -1.54 -1.96
N ILE A 836 53.49 -1.14 -1.07
CA ILE A 836 54.15 -2.02 -0.10
C ILE A 836 53.74 -1.59 1.30
N ASN A 837 53.27 -2.54 2.10
CA ASN A 837 52.98 -2.39 3.52
C ASN A 837 54.01 -3.18 4.36
N GLY A 838 54.07 -2.93 5.65
CA GLY A 838 55.00 -3.58 6.58
C GLY A 838 56.27 -2.77 6.85
N THR A 839 57.25 -3.41 7.52
CA THR A 839 58.50 -2.76 7.95
C THR A 839 59.71 -3.12 7.08
N GLY A 840 59.56 -4.07 6.16
CA GLY A 840 60.56 -4.43 5.16
C GLY A 840 60.55 -3.50 3.93
N THR A 841 61.48 -3.72 3.00
CA THR A 841 61.64 -2.92 1.78
C THR A 841 61.62 -3.79 0.52
N ALA A 842 60.87 -3.36 -0.48
CA ALA A 842 60.72 -4.04 -1.77
C ALA A 842 60.37 -3.03 -2.87
N ASP A 843 60.64 -3.40 -4.12
CA ASP A 843 60.15 -2.69 -5.31
C ASP A 843 58.88 -3.39 -5.83
N ILE A 844 57.94 -2.62 -6.39
CA ILE A 844 56.70 -3.14 -6.98
C ILE A 844 56.67 -2.79 -8.47
N GLU A 845 56.33 -3.78 -9.31
CA GLU A 845 56.14 -3.63 -10.75
C GLU A 845 54.73 -4.11 -11.13
N ALA A 846 54.13 -3.48 -12.13
CA ALA A 846 52.83 -3.84 -12.68
C ALA A 846 52.96 -4.11 -14.18
N GLU A 847 52.27 -5.13 -14.67
CA GLU A 847 52.26 -5.53 -16.07
C GLU A 847 50.83 -5.91 -16.47
N SER A 848 50.30 -5.33 -17.54
CA SER A 848 49.00 -5.70 -18.10
C SER A 848 49.18 -6.05 -19.57
N GLU A 849 48.57 -7.16 -20.00
CA GLU A 849 48.65 -7.68 -21.38
C GLU A 849 50.10 -7.83 -21.92
N GLY A 850 51.07 -8.12 -21.04
CA GLY A 850 52.48 -8.26 -21.43
C GLY A 850 53.27 -6.94 -21.53
N VAL A 851 52.65 -5.80 -21.18
CA VAL A 851 53.28 -4.47 -21.19
C VAL A 851 53.45 -3.97 -19.76
N LYS A 852 54.67 -3.54 -19.40
CA LYS A 852 54.93 -2.93 -18.09
C LYS A 852 54.25 -1.56 -17.98
N LEU A 853 53.52 -1.35 -16.90
CA LEU A 853 52.81 -0.11 -16.59
C LEU A 853 53.67 0.78 -15.68
N ASP A 854 53.64 2.08 -15.92
CA ASP A 854 54.26 3.07 -15.04
C ASP A 854 53.36 3.31 -13.82
N ILE A 855 53.90 3.08 -12.61
CA ILE A 855 53.17 3.29 -11.36
C ILE A 855 53.31 4.76 -10.95
N ALA A 856 52.28 5.56 -11.20
CA ALA A 856 52.24 6.97 -10.86
C ALA A 856 51.56 7.16 -9.50
N SER A 857 52.29 7.69 -8.51
CA SER A 857 51.77 7.95 -7.15
C SER A 857 51.12 6.73 -6.47
N GLY A 858 51.55 5.51 -6.80
CA GLY A 858 50.99 4.28 -6.26
C GLY A 858 49.75 3.78 -6.98
N GLU A 859 49.47 4.22 -8.21
CA GLU A 859 48.31 3.78 -8.98
C GLU A 859 48.69 3.41 -10.41
N VAL A 860 47.93 2.48 -11.00
CA VAL A 860 47.97 2.15 -12.43
C VAL A 860 46.54 2.20 -13.01
N LYS A 861 46.43 2.57 -14.28
CA LYS A 861 45.18 2.51 -15.05
C LYS A 861 45.21 1.29 -15.96
N VAL A 862 44.16 0.49 -15.89
CA VAL A 862 44.05 -0.78 -16.62
C VAL A 862 42.67 -0.84 -17.26
N LYS A 863 42.61 -1.21 -18.54
CA LYS A 863 41.34 -1.31 -19.26
C LYS A 863 40.45 -2.41 -18.67
N ARG A 864 39.14 -2.20 -18.73
CA ARG A 864 38.16 -3.23 -18.38
C ARG A 864 38.42 -4.52 -19.17
N HIS A 865 38.28 -5.67 -18.50
CA HIS A 865 38.61 -7.03 -18.95
C HIS A 865 40.10 -7.32 -19.22
N ALA A 866 41.01 -6.37 -19.00
CA ALA A 866 42.43 -6.65 -19.09
C ALA A 866 42.94 -7.32 -17.81
N ASP A 867 43.86 -8.25 -17.97
CA ASP A 867 44.56 -8.88 -16.85
C ASP A 867 45.63 -7.94 -16.30
N LEU A 868 45.81 -7.95 -14.98
CA LEU A 868 46.87 -7.21 -14.29
C LEU A 868 47.72 -8.15 -13.45
N LYS A 869 49.02 -8.19 -13.77
CA LYS A 869 50.04 -8.88 -13.01
C LYS A 869 50.85 -7.89 -12.17
N VAL A 870 50.80 -8.04 -10.86
CA VAL A 870 51.58 -7.27 -9.89
C VAL A 870 52.73 -8.14 -9.39
N THR A 871 53.96 -7.65 -9.48
CA THR A 871 55.17 -8.37 -9.05
C THR A 871 55.91 -7.55 -8.00
N VAL A 872 56.21 -8.17 -6.86
CA VAL A 872 56.97 -7.56 -5.78
C VAL A 872 58.36 -8.19 -5.71
N ARG A 873 59.38 -7.34 -5.60
CA ARG A 873 60.79 -7.73 -5.52
C ARG A 873 61.36 -7.24 -4.21
N PRO A 874 61.44 -8.12 -3.18
CA PRO A 874 62.14 -7.79 -1.95
C PRO A 874 63.57 -7.35 -2.22
N ARG A 875 64.04 -6.32 -1.50
CA ARG A 875 65.31 -5.64 -1.78
C ARG A 875 66.53 -6.55 -1.62
N ASP A 876 66.46 -7.50 -0.69
CA ASP A 876 67.49 -8.49 -0.42
C ASP A 876 66.90 -9.73 0.28
N VAL A 877 67.76 -10.70 0.60
CA VAL A 877 67.40 -11.96 1.27
C VAL A 877 66.90 -11.80 2.70
N TYR A 878 66.92 -10.58 3.26
CA TYR A 878 66.44 -10.28 4.60
C TYR A 878 65.05 -9.65 4.58
N ASN A 879 64.36 -9.61 3.43
CA ASN A 879 63.00 -9.12 3.30
C ASN A 879 62.13 -10.21 2.67
N THR A 880 61.04 -10.58 3.34
CA THR A 880 60.11 -11.64 2.89
C THR A 880 58.70 -11.09 2.75
N VAL A 881 58.03 -11.46 1.65
CA VAL A 881 56.58 -11.24 1.48
C VAL A 881 55.87 -12.27 2.35
N GLU A 882 55.08 -11.80 3.31
CA GLU A 882 54.33 -12.69 4.21
C GLU A 882 52.94 -12.97 3.62
N TYR A 883 52.25 -11.95 3.13
CA TYR A 883 50.93 -12.04 2.50
C TYR A 883 50.64 -10.82 1.63
N TRP A 884 49.55 -10.87 0.87
CA TRP A 884 49.02 -9.73 0.11
C TRP A 884 47.78 -9.15 0.78
N ILE A 885 47.53 -7.86 0.62
CA ILE A 885 46.31 -7.18 1.06
C ILE A 885 45.59 -6.71 -0.19
N VAL A 886 44.39 -7.24 -0.43
CA VAL A 886 43.59 -6.96 -1.62
C VAL A 886 42.26 -6.40 -1.17
N ASP A 887 41.97 -5.15 -1.55
CA ASP A 887 40.77 -4.41 -1.15
C ASP A 887 40.54 -4.35 0.38
N GLY A 888 41.64 -4.37 1.13
CA GLY A 888 41.64 -4.31 2.59
C GLY A 888 41.61 -5.67 3.28
N GLU A 889 41.49 -6.78 2.54
CA GLU A 889 41.51 -8.13 3.09
C GLU A 889 42.87 -8.81 2.91
N GLU A 890 43.32 -9.56 3.92
CA GLU A 890 44.56 -10.33 3.86
C GLU A 890 44.36 -11.61 3.05
N VAL A 891 45.18 -11.78 2.01
CA VAL A 891 45.28 -12.97 1.19
C VAL A 891 46.58 -13.67 1.53
N ASP A 892 46.49 -14.80 2.25
CA ASP A 892 47.63 -15.63 2.67
C ASP A 892 48.32 -16.27 1.45
N LYS A 893 49.18 -15.46 0.80
CA LYS A 893 49.92 -15.79 -0.40
C LYS A 893 51.33 -15.25 -0.27
N THR A 894 52.31 -16.15 -0.22
CA THR A 894 53.74 -15.80 -0.06
C THR A 894 54.48 -15.68 -1.40
N GLU A 895 53.79 -15.89 -2.52
CA GLU A 895 54.37 -15.72 -3.85
C GLU A 895 54.67 -14.25 -4.14
N LEU A 896 55.75 -14.01 -4.88
CA LEU A 896 56.18 -12.67 -5.30
C LEU A 896 55.26 -12.02 -6.35
N THR A 897 54.20 -12.70 -6.78
CA THR A 897 53.28 -12.21 -7.81
C THR A 897 51.82 -12.38 -7.41
N TYR A 898 51.06 -11.30 -7.58
CA TYR A 898 49.60 -11.29 -7.49
C TYR A 898 49.00 -11.02 -8.87
N GLN A 899 47.99 -11.79 -9.26
CA GLN A 899 47.36 -11.74 -10.58
C GLN A 899 45.90 -11.40 -10.38
N ILE A 900 45.44 -10.33 -11.03
CA ILE A 900 44.02 -10.06 -11.23
C ILE A 900 43.70 -10.48 -12.66
N ASP A 901 42.92 -11.54 -12.78
CA ASP A 901 42.34 -11.94 -14.04
C ASP A 901 41.04 -11.16 -14.22
N ASP A 902 40.83 -10.60 -15.41
CA ASP A 902 39.57 -9.94 -15.79
C ASP A 902 39.15 -8.73 -14.93
N LEU A 903 39.87 -7.61 -15.04
CA LEU A 903 39.58 -6.41 -14.23
C LEU A 903 38.27 -5.72 -14.66
N THR A 904 37.27 -5.67 -13.78
CA THR A 904 35.95 -5.10 -14.06
C THR A 904 35.54 -3.94 -13.14
N GLU A 905 36.38 -3.55 -12.18
CA GLU A 905 36.17 -2.43 -11.26
C GLU A 905 37.49 -1.88 -10.69
N ASP A 906 37.45 -0.76 -9.96
CA ASP A 906 38.61 -0.21 -9.24
C ASP A 906 39.03 -1.16 -8.10
N ARG A 907 40.34 -1.39 -7.94
CA ARG A 907 40.89 -2.35 -6.96
C ARG A 907 42.07 -1.77 -6.19
N SER A 908 42.48 -2.44 -5.13
CA SER A 908 43.71 -2.13 -4.42
C SER A 908 44.48 -3.40 -4.04
N VAL A 909 45.78 -3.40 -4.28
CA VAL A 909 46.68 -4.55 -4.06
C VAL A 909 47.98 -4.07 -3.42
N TYR A 910 48.22 -4.50 -2.19
CA TYR A 910 49.44 -4.20 -1.45
C TYR A 910 50.15 -5.50 -1.06
N ALA A 911 51.48 -5.54 -1.11
CA ALA A 911 52.22 -6.65 -0.51
C ALA A 911 52.71 -6.28 0.89
N TYR A 912 52.53 -7.17 1.85
CA TYR A 912 53.05 -7.01 3.20
C TYR A 912 54.45 -7.63 3.30
N VAL A 913 55.46 -6.81 3.57
CA VAL A 913 56.87 -7.20 3.58
C VAL A 913 57.49 -6.97 4.96
N SER A 914 58.13 -8.01 5.52
CA SER A 914 58.75 -8.00 6.85
C SER A 914 60.25 -8.37 6.79
N PRO A 915 61.10 -7.84 7.71
CA PRO A 915 62.50 -8.26 7.81
C PRO A 915 62.66 -9.68 8.39
N SER A 916 63.50 -10.52 7.79
CA SER A 916 63.76 -11.88 8.27
C SER A 916 64.84 -11.94 9.37
N LEU A 917 64.60 -12.66 10.47
CA LEU A 917 65.57 -12.90 11.56
C LEU A 917 66.30 -14.26 11.38
N LEU A 918 67.64 -14.26 11.48
CA LEU A 918 68.49 -15.45 11.46
C LEU A 918 68.86 -15.89 12.88
N VAL A 919 68.59 -17.15 13.25
CA VAL A 919 69.02 -17.76 14.53
C VAL A 919 69.84 -19.02 14.24
N ASP A 920 71.11 -19.02 14.65
CA ASP A 920 71.98 -20.20 14.69
C ASP A 920 71.98 -20.84 16.09
N VAL A 921 71.75 -22.16 16.19
CA VAL A 921 71.89 -22.93 17.44
C VAL A 921 72.84 -24.11 17.24
N ILE A 922 73.91 -24.17 18.04
CA ILE A 922 74.89 -25.27 18.09
C ILE A 922 74.76 -25.99 19.43
N PHE A 923 74.57 -27.32 19.42
CA PHE A 923 74.63 -28.16 20.63
C PHE A 923 75.98 -28.88 20.76
N LYS A 924 76.51 -28.94 21.98
CA LYS A 924 77.65 -29.78 22.39
C LYS A 924 77.26 -30.49 23.69
N ASP A 925 77.20 -31.82 23.66
CA ASP A 925 76.99 -32.64 24.86
C ASP A 925 78.21 -33.54 25.10
N SER A 926 78.69 -33.53 26.34
CA SER A 926 79.68 -34.47 26.88
C SER A 926 79.58 -34.44 28.41
N ASP A 927 78.79 -35.33 29.02
CA ASP A 927 79.17 -36.29 30.09
C ASP A 927 77.93 -36.77 30.89
N PRO A 928 77.71 -38.08 31.17
CA PRO A 928 76.42 -38.58 31.65
C PRO A 928 76.44 -39.02 33.13
N VAL A 929 76.28 -38.13 34.12
CA VAL A 929 75.94 -38.52 35.51
C VAL A 929 75.19 -37.41 36.29
N LYS A 930 73.93 -37.70 36.68
CA LYS A 930 73.02 -37.09 37.71
C LYS A 930 72.07 -35.91 37.33
N LYS A 931 70.78 -36.27 37.18
CA LYS A 931 69.51 -35.70 37.73
C LYS A 931 69.60 -34.38 38.53
N TYR A 932 68.75 -33.35 38.40
CA TYR A 932 67.55 -33.03 37.61
C TYR A 932 67.49 -31.48 37.47
N ASP A 933 66.89 -30.95 36.40
CA ASP A 933 65.79 -29.97 36.47
C ASP A 933 65.26 -29.62 35.06
N LYS A 934 63.94 -29.37 34.99
CA LYS A 934 63.12 -29.19 33.79
C LYS A 934 63.73 -28.27 32.72
N ILE A 935 63.76 -28.75 31.48
CA ILE A 935 63.45 -27.98 30.27
C ILE A 935 62.73 -28.94 29.31
N ASP A 936 61.40 -28.79 29.15
CA ASP A 936 60.65 -29.39 28.05
C ASP A 936 60.42 -28.26 27.03
N ILE A 937 61.17 -28.28 25.92
CA ILE A 937 60.95 -27.42 24.76
C ILE A 937 60.38 -28.34 23.68
N ARG A 938 59.11 -28.11 23.34
CA ARG A 938 58.48 -28.69 22.16
C ARG A 938 58.51 -27.66 21.04
N ALA A 939 59.25 -27.96 19.97
CA ALA A 939 59.03 -27.34 18.67
C ALA A 939 58.44 -28.41 17.75
N GLY A 940 57.14 -28.28 17.49
CA GLY A 940 56.40 -29.12 16.57
C GLY A 940 55.26 -28.29 15.99
N TYR A 941 55.17 -28.27 14.66
CA TYR A 941 53.97 -27.84 13.94
C TYR A 941 53.08 -29.08 13.80
N VAL A 942 51.89 -29.06 14.38
CA VAL A 942 50.78 -29.98 14.05
C VAL A 942 49.48 -29.20 14.15
N ALA A 943 48.74 -29.18 13.04
CA ALA A 943 47.39 -28.66 12.92
C ALA A 943 46.35 -29.60 13.55
N GLU A 944 45.24 -29.00 14.00
CA GLU A 944 43.89 -29.53 14.32
C GLU A 944 43.74 -30.99 14.78
N ASP A 945 43.26 -31.18 16.03
CA ASP A 945 41.88 -31.62 16.33
C ASP A 945 41.73 -31.96 17.83
N GLY A 946 40.57 -31.58 18.40
CA GLY A 946 39.97 -32.33 19.52
C GLY A 946 39.68 -31.58 20.84
N ASP A 947 38.48 -31.01 20.87
CA ASP A 947 37.49 -30.97 21.97
C ASP A 947 37.67 -30.17 23.28
N GLU A 948 36.69 -29.27 23.44
CA GLU A 948 35.84 -28.99 24.61
C GLU A 948 36.45 -28.85 26.02
N SER A 949 36.35 -27.64 26.59
CA SER A 949 35.68 -27.45 27.88
C SER A 949 35.33 -25.99 28.15
N ASP A 950 34.02 -25.75 28.29
CA ASP A 950 33.36 -24.94 29.32
C ASP A 950 34.03 -23.65 29.83
N LEU A 951 33.47 -22.51 29.43
CA LEU A 951 33.38 -21.32 30.27
C LEU A 951 31.91 -21.08 30.64
N LYS A 952 31.59 -21.32 31.91
CA LYS A 952 30.47 -20.67 32.61
C LYS A 952 30.93 -19.31 33.12
N SER A 953 29.97 -18.38 33.09
CA SER A 953 29.92 -16.98 33.52
C SER A 953 30.66 -15.97 32.67
#